data_AF-A0A7U2IA16-F1
#
_entry.id   AF-A0A7U2IA16-F1
#
_cell.length_a   1.000
_cell.length_b   1.000
_cell.length_c   1.000
_cell.angle_alpha   90.00
_cell.angle_beta   90.00
_cell.angle_gamma   90.00
#
_symmetry.space_group_name_H-M   'P 1'
#
loop_
_entity.id
_entity.type
_entity.pdbx_description
1 polymer ?
#
loop_
_entity_poly.entity_id
_entity_poly.type
_entity_poly.pdbx_seq_one_letter_code
_entity_poly.pdbx_strand_id
1 'polypeptide(L)'
;MSGNSLYTPDQSALDTRWTQPWSEAFRAQRDVGLRIPINFHTAPAVSLSQACFSDKQYEHNAFRKCFSNLLGVGFRRFAIDAYWDALQSSWSLCPVEQPGPEDDGADDAVSTSSGSLVIASTDTINAKIPESTAVPLNSLAFDRRQDASQSTGSAGGSSLASSSDPTSAMSSTSASPSAKPTVINFPSTSGPPLSQIGRYNCTLLMRLDLLTGILDNFLDSTSTTTGASFLVLTLDVHAASSILNPNEPATELPTTRLPGTGTLLSDVMKGNISSVTYTPALLRDQRSDLNSSWFDVQPPSQPLGGYYDIKYNSQRNRYTIDGWPTEAFVEFQRFYRLSIGYGTVDPQMRLYNIGPDLDFIFPPGALEREQTPSVSSNGQLSSGCLFDASDTGVTSQRNSSWTIATAPALDVGSRPDLMIPLPAVSNLTSCGITPLLNQTLGGTTADKNPLPYAAYVHSTLWTWAPGEPKNITSGGDRSDSRCAVMTTSPYSGRWRVTDCKDRYRVACRVPGQIYNWQISSETSSYFDAVEACRAPYEFDVPHTALENAHLIAAIGRDSRTTPDEAIYIDLNALNVPECWVSGLDGTCPYLATDDNDRVRIVVVPTVAAVVIFLLAALTFFVKCAANRRENKRGRRRRMVGGWEYEGVPS
;
A
#
# COMPACT_ATOMS: atom_id res chain seq x y z
N MET A 1 -17.47 -15.55 -15.58
CA MET A 1 -17.51 -14.30 -16.35
C MET A 1 -16.22 -13.55 -16.03
N SER A 2 -15.34 -13.36 -17.01
CA SER A 2 -14.07 -12.64 -16.86
C SER A 2 -14.35 -11.14 -16.72
N GLY A 3 -14.55 -10.68 -15.48
CA GLY A 3 -14.74 -9.26 -15.18
C GLY A 3 -13.39 -8.53 -15.21
N ASN A 4 -13.30 -7.45 -15.98
CA ASN A 4 -12.10 -6.62 -16.07
C ASN A 4 -11.71 -6.11 -14.66
N SER A 5 -10.50 -6.44 -14.20
CA SER A 5 -9.96 -5.92 -12.95
C SER A 5 -9.84 -4.40 -12.99
N LEU A 6 -10.18 -3.72 -11.89
CA LEU A 6 -9.97 -2.26 -11.78
C LEU A 6 -8.50 -1.92 -11.52
N TYR A 7 -7.73 -2.82 -10.93
CA TYR A 7 -6.30 -2.63 -10.72
C TYR A 7 -5.54 -2.92 -12.01
N THR A 8 -5.02 -1.86 -12.65
CA THR A 8 -4.43 -1.92 -14.00
C THR A 8 -3.15 -1.07 -14.08
N PRO A 9 -2.08 -1.46 -13.37
CA PRO A 9 -0.81 -0.75 -13.41
C PRO A 9 -0.13 -0.91 -14.78
N ASP A 10 0.72 0.05 -15.15
CA ASP A 10 1.67 -0.10 -16.24
C ASP A 10 2.73 -1.13 -15.88
N GLN A 11 3.22 -1.85 -16.90
CA GLN A 11 4.34 -2.75 -16.71
C GLN A 11 5.58 -2.00 -16.19
N SER A 12 5.81 -0.77 -16.65
CA SER A 12 6.91 0.08 -16.15
C SER A 12 6.75 0.50 -14.69
N ALA A 13 5.55 0.42 -14.09
CA ALA A 13 5.37 0.60 -12.65
C ALA A 13 5.67 -0.69 -11.88
N LEU A 14 5.32 -1.86 -12.44
CA LEU A 14 5.62 -3.15 -11.82
C LEU A 14 7.12 -3.48 -11.88
N ASP A 15 7.77 -3.19 -12.99
CA ASP A 15 9.19 -3.49 -13.18
C ASP A 15 10.11 -2.73 -12.20
N THR A 16 9.64 -1.66 -11.55
CA THR A 16 10.47 -0.93 -10.57
C THR A 16 10.49 -1.56 -9.19
N ARG A 17 9.52 -2.41 -8.85
CA ARG A 17 9.41 -3.00 -7.51
C ARG A 17 9.44 -4.52 -7.54
N TRP A 18 8.95 -5.14 -8.60
CA TRP A 18 8.67 -6.58 -8.64
C TRP A 18 9.72 -7.39 -9.39
N THR A 19 10.79 -6.75 -9.86
CA THR A 19 11.95 -7.42 -10.45
C THR A 19 13.17 -7.28 -9.54
N GLN A 20 14.10 -8.23 -9.65
CA GLN A 20 15.38 -8.13 -8.96
C GLN A 20 16.20 -6.93 -9.45
N PRO A 21 17.02 -6.32 -8.58
CA PRO A 21 17.21 -6.68 -7.15
C PRO A 21 16.12 -6.11 -6.21
N TRP A 22 15.26 -5.21 -6.71
CA TRP A 22 14.34 -4.42 -5.89
C TRP A 22 13.27 -5.25 -5.17
N SER A 23 12.72 -6.26 -5.83
CA SER A 23 11.72 -7.14 -5.23
C SER A 23 12.24 -7.83 -3.97
N GLU A 24 13.49 -8.24 -4.00
CA GLU A 24 14.17 -8.88 -2.88
C GLU A 24 14.58 -7.87 -1.81
N ALA A 25 15.09 -6.71 -2.22
CA ALA A 25 15.51 -5.66 -1.30
C ALA A 25 14.35 -5.14 -0.43
N PHE A 26 13.22 -4.80 -1.06
CA PHE A 26 12.03 -4.33 -0.35
C PHE A 26 11.38 -5.42 0.50
N ARG A 27 11.38 -6.67 0.00
CA ARG A 27 10.87 -7.82 0.75
C ARG A 27 11.71 -8.07 2.01
N ALA A 28 13.04 -8.13 1.88
CA ALA A 28 13.95 -8.29 3.00
C ALA A 28 13.79 -7.16 4.03
N GLN A 29 13.65 -5.90 3.59
CA GLN A 29 13.37 -4.77 4.50
C GLN A 29 12.06 -4.94 5.28
N ARG A 30 11.00 -5.40 4.62
CA ARG A 30 9.74 -5.68 5.31
C ARG A 30 9.91 -6.84 6.30
N ASP A 31 10.60 -7.89 5.88
CA ASP A 31 10.72 -9.14 6.63
C ASP A 31 11.51 -8.95 7.94
N VAL A 32 12.58 -8.15 7.93
CA VAL A 32 13.27 -7.77 9.17
C VAL A 32 12.36 -6.98 10.12
N GLY A 33 11.36 -6.28 9.59
CA GLY A 33 10.41 -5.46 10.35
C GLY A 33 9.18 -6.21 10.88
N LEU A 34 8.98 -7.50 10.56
CA LEU A 34 7.72 -8.20 10.80
C LEU A 34 7.27 -8.24 12.27
N ARG A 35 8.24 -8.26 13.19
CA ARG A 35 7.99 -8.31 14.65
C ARG A 35 7.91 -6.93 15.29
N ILE A 36 8.06 -5.87 14.51
CA ILE A 36 7.99 -4.49 14.96
C ILE A 36 6.55 -3.99 14.81
N PRO A 37 6.04 -3.21 15.77
CA PRO A 37 4.72 -2.59 15.66
C PRO A 37 4.59 -1.72 14.41
N ILE A 38 3.44 -1.82 13.73
CA ILE A 38 3.19 -1.19 12.42
C ILE A 38 3.40 0.33 12.40
N ASN A 39 3.28 0.98 13.56
CA ASN A 39 3.43 2.42 13.71
C ASN A 39 4.88 2.90 13.67
N PHE A 40 5.89 2.03 13.82
CA PHE A 40 7.31 2.42 13.79
C PHE A 40 7.96 2.27 12.40
N HIS A 41 7.24 1.68 11.44
CA HIS A 41 7.74 1.52 10.07
C HIS A 41 7.66 2.83 9.31
N THR A 42 8.80 3.27 8.77
CA THR A 42 8.82 4.32 7.75
C THR A 42 8.41 3.72 6.41
N ALA A 43 7.53 4.42 5.69
CA ALA A 43 7.05 3.98 4.39
C ALA A 43 6.86 5.17 3.45
N PRO A 44 6.91 4.97 2.12
CA PRO A 44 6.62 6.05 1.17
C PRO A 44 5.14 6.46 1.27
N ALA A 45 4.90 7.75 1.51
CA ALA A 45 3.58 8.36 1.54
C ALA A 45 3.39 9.32 0.35
N VAL A 46 2.16 9.45 -0.15
CA VAL A 46 1.83 10.34 -1.28
C VAL A 46 0.45 10.98 -1.14
N SER A 47 0.35 12.25 -1.54
CA SER A 47 -0.92 12.92 -1.79
C SER A 47 -1.47 12.55 -3.16
N LEU A 48 -2.67 11.99 -3.22
CA LEU A 48 -3.32 11.65 -4.49
C LEU A 48 -3.65 12.89 -5.32
N SER A 49 -3.99 14.02 -4.68
CA SER A 49 -4.27 15.26 -5.42
C SER A 49 -3.05 15.77 -6.17
N GLN A 50 -1.87 15.68 -5.57
CA GLN A 50 -0.63 16.08 -6.25
C GLN A 50 -0.12 15.05 -7.26
N ALA A 51 -0.29 13.76 -6.98
CA ALA A 51 0.24 12.71 -7.84
C ALA A 51 -0.64 12.38 -9.05
N CYS A 52 -1.97 12.54 -8.93
CA CYS A 52 -2.93 12.15 -9.95
C CYS A 52 -3.74 13.31 -10.54
N PHE A 53 -3.87 14.44 -9.84
CA PHE A 53 -4.82 15.51 -10.21
C PHE A 53 -4.18 16.90 -10.36
N SER A 54 -2.86 16.96 -10.63
CA SER A 54 -2.10 18.22 -10.73
C SER A 54 -2.70 19.23 -11.72
N ASP A 55 -3.28 18.74 -12.81
CA ASP A 55 -3.90 19.54 -13.87
C ASP A 55 -5.41 19.78 -13.65
N LYS A 56 -5.93 19.47 -12.46
CA LYS A 56 -7.36 19.56 -12.11
C LYS A 56 -8.24 18.66 -12.98
N GLN A 57 -7.65 17.57 -13.48
CA GLN A 57 -8.29 16.54 -14.29
C GLN A 57 -8.64 15.35 -13.40
N TYR A 58 -9.93 15.16 -13.15
CA TYR A 58 -10.51 14.07 -12.38
C TYR A 58 -11.25 13.14 -13.36
N GLU A 59 -10.47 12.38 -14.12
CA GLU A 59 -10.98 11.43 -15.11
C GLU A 59 -10.76 10.00 -14.60
N HIS A 60 -11.82 9.19 -14.57
CA HIS A 60 -11.78 7.87 -13.92
C HIS A 60 -10.77 6.89 -14.52
N ASN A 61 -10.51 6.89 -15.85
CA ASN A 61 -9.50 5.99 -16.41
C ASN A 61 -8.07 6.44 -16.07
N ALA A 62 -7.78 7.73 -16.17
CA ALA A 62 -6.51 8.31 -15.73
C ALA A 62 -6.29 8.06 -14.24
N PHE A 63 -7.31 8.25 -13.39
CA PHE A 63 -7.20 7.94 -11.96
C PHE A 63 -6.97 6.46 -11.70
N ARG A 64 -7.74 5.58 -12.37
CA ARG A 64 -7.57 4.12 -12.27
C ARG A 64 -6.12 3.72 -12.53
N LYS A 65 -5.55 4.26 -13.61
CA LYS A 65 -4.15 4.02 -14.00
C LYS A 65 -3.16 4.65 -13.03
N CYS A 66 -3.35 5.91 -12.66
CA CYS A 66 -2.49 6.64 -11.73
C CYS A 66 -2.37 5.92 -10.39
N PHE A 67 -3.50 5.60 -9.77
CA PHE A 67 -3.52 4.96 -8.46
C PHE A 67 -2.98 3.53 -8.53
N SER A 68 -3.30 2.79 -9.60
CA SER A 68 -2.70 1.47 -9.85
C SER A 68 -1.17 1.57 -9.99
N ASN A 69 -0.66 2.58 -10.70
CA ASN A 69 0.77 2.84 -10.83
C ASN A 69 1.42 3.16 -9.48
N LEU A 70 0.82 4.02 -8.65
CA LEU A 70 1.33 4.33 -7.31
C LEU A 70 1.40 3.09 -6.39
N LEU A 71 0.36 2.24 -6.42
CA LEU A 71 0.36 0.94 -5.72
C LEU A 71 1.44 0.00 -6.30
N GLY A 72 1.56 -0.04 -7.64
CA GLY A 72 2.52 -0.86 -8.38
C GLY A 72 3.97 -0.54 -8.04
N VAL A 73 4.33 0.75 -8.01
CA VAL A 73 5.69 1.21 -7.66
C VAL A 73 6.02 1.02 -6.18
N GLY A 74 5.01 0.98 -5.29
CA GLY A 74 5.19 0.61 -3.88
C GLY A 74 4.84 1.66 -2.83
N PHE A 75 4.01 2.67 -3.14
CA PHE A 75 3.45 3.53 -2.09
C PHE A 75 2.60 2.70 -1.12
N ARG A 76 2.77 2.96 0.18
CA ARG A 76 2.03 2.26 1.25
C ARG A 76 1.11 3.18 2.05
N ARG A 77 1.28 4.49 1.94
CA ARG A 77 0.46 5.48 2.66
C ARG A 77 -0.08 6.52 1.67
N PHE A 78 -1.36 6.83 1.77
CA PHE A 78 -2.07 7.69 0.83
C PHE A 78 -2.87 8.75 1.58
N ALA A 79 -2.58 10.03 1.30
CA ALA A 79 -3.44 11.15 1.68
C ALA A 79 -4.45 11.39 0.55
N ILE A 80 -5.73 11.41 0.91
CA ILE A 80 -6.86 11.40 -0.03
C ILE A 80 -7.81 12.53 0.36
N ASP A 81 -8.01 13.47 -0.55
CA ASP A 81 -9.04 14.50 -0.42
C ASP A 81 -10.41 13.90 -0.77
N ALA A 82 -11.28 13.75 0.24
CA ALA A 82 -12.65 13.26 0.12
C ALA A 82 -13.63 14.43 0.19
N TYR A 83 -14.32 14.70 -0.92
CA TYR A 83 -15.26 15.81 -1.06
C TYR A 83 -16.70 15.31 -0.91
N TRP A 84 -17.45 15.89 0.02
CA TRP A 84 -18.88 15.67 0.11
C TRP A 84 -19.61 16.50 -0.97
N ASP A 85 -20.21 15.80 -1.93
CA ASP A 85 -21.11 16.39 -2.92
C ASP A 85 -22.53 16.43 -2.35
N ALA A 86 -22.94 17.61 -1.88
CA ALA A 86 -24.25 17.83 -1.29
C ALA A 86 -25.40 17.87 -2.31
N LEU A 87 -25.10 17.97 -3.61
CA LEU A 87 -26.09 17.89 -4.68
C LEU A 87 -26.46 16.42 -4.93
N GLN A 88 -25.46 15.54 -4.95
CA GLN A 88 -25.67 14.10 -5.16
C GLN A 88 -25.82 13.30 -3.85
N SER A 89 -25.62 13.94 -2.69
CA SER A 89 -25.52 13.27 -1.39
C SER A 89 -24.53 12.10 -1.40
N SER A 90 -23.33 12.33 -1.94
CA SER A 90 -22.33 11.28 -2.11
C SER A 90 -20.89 11.78 -1.89
N TRP A 91 -19.99 10.85 -1.55
CA TRP A 91 -18.56 11.14 -1.41
C TRP A 91 -17.82 11.00 -2.74
N SER A 92 -17.09 12.05 -3.09
CA SER A 92 -16.41 12.25 -4.36
C SER A 92 -14.92 12.49 -4.17
N LEU A 93 -14.14 12.24 -5.22
CA LEU A 93 -12.74 12.71 -5.33
C LEU A 93 -12.67 14.04 -6.11
N CYS A 94 -13.73 14.44 -6.79
CA CYS A 94 -13.80 15.71 -7.52
C CYS A 94 -14.14 16.88 -6.55
N PRO A 95 -13.40 18.01 -6.59
CA PRO A 95 -13.59 19.14 -5.66
C PRO A 95 -14.84 20.00 -5.89
N VAL A 96 -15.73 19.61 -6.80
CA VAL A 96 -16.90 20.39 -7.20
C VAL A 96 -18.12 19.49 -7.34
N GLU A 97 -19.28 20.01 -6.93
CA GLU A 97 -20.57 19.32 -7.07
C GLU A 97 -20.82 18.95 -8.54
N GLN A 98 -21.25 17.72 -8.77
CA GLN A 98 -21.51 17.19 -10.09
C GLN A 98 -23.01 17.17 -10.37
N PRO A 99 -23.45 17.47 -11.61
CA PRO A 99 -24.87 17.43 -11.96
C PRO A 99 -25.43 16.02 -11.77
N GLY A 100 -26.65 15.92 -11.23
CA GLY A 100 -27.33 14.65 -11.05
C GLY A 100 -27.68 13.99 -12.40
N PRO A 101 -27.91 12.66 -12.42
CA PRO A 101 -28.50 12.02 -13.59
C PRO A 101 -29.94 12.53 -13.73
N GLU A 102 -30.19 13.34 -14.78
CA GLU A 102 -31.49 13.88 -15.23
C GLU A 102 -32.70 13.43 -14.37
N ASP A 103 -33.08 14.23 -13.37
CA ASP A 103 -34.39 14.13 -12.73
C ASP A 103 -35.08 15.49 -12.82
N ASP A 104 -36.26 15.48 -13.45
CA ASP A 104 -37.06 16.62 -13.88
C ASP A 104 -37.44 17.52 -12.69
N GLY A 105 -36.73 18.64 -12.49
CA GLY A 105 -37.26 19.72 -11.63
C GLY A 105 -36.30 20.73 -11.01
N ALA A 106 -34.98 20.58 -11.12
CA ALA A 106 -34.01 21.52 -10.51
C ALA A 106 -33.04 22.21 -11.49
N ASP A 107 -33.03 21.83 -12.76
CA ASP A 107 -31.99 22.21 -13.75
C ASP A 107 -32.21 23.53 -14.51
N ASP A 108 -33.05 24.45 -14.02
CA ASP A 108 -33.23 25.76 -14.68
C ASP A 108 -32.10 26.78 -14.36
N ALA A 109 -31.17 26.44 -13.47
CA ALA A 109 -30.14 27.37 -12.99
C ALA A 109 -28.79 27.28 -13.73
N VAL A 110 -28.42 26.12 -14.28
CA VAL A 110 -27.10 25.87 -14.89
C VAL A 110 -27.28 25.46 -16.35
N SER A 111 -26.60 26.15 -17.26
CA SER A 111 -26.68 25.82 -18.69
C SER A 111 -25.71 24.71 -19.03
N THR A 112 -26.19 23.61 -19.62
CA THR A 112 -25.36 22.50 -20.10
C THR A 112 -25.11 22.64 -21.60
N SER A 113 -23.85 22.55 -22.01
CA SER A 113 -23.43 22.56 -23.41
C SER A 113 -22.62 21.31 -23.73
N SER A 114 -22.64 20.88 -25.00
CA SER A 114 -21.84 19.74 -25.46
C SER A 114 -20.57 20.21 -26.14
N GLY A 115 -19.43 19.71 -25.68
CA GLY A 115 -18.12 19.92 -26.27
C GLY A 115 -17.80 18.90 -27.36
N SER A 116 -16.57 18.97 -27.90
CA SER A 116 -16.07 17.98 -28.85
C SER A 116 -16.01 16.58 -28.21
N LEU A 117 -16.10 15.54 -29.04
CA LEU A 117 -15.81 14.18 -28.61
C LEU A 117 -14.34 14.11 -28.15
N VAL A 118 -14.13 13.50 -26.99
CA VAL A 118 -12.80 13.26 -26.40
C VAL A 118 -12.56 11.76 -26.38
N ILE A 119 -11.34 11.36 -26.71
CA ILE A 119 -10.88 9.99 -26.56
C ILE A 119 -10.37 9.86 -25.13
N ALA A 120 -10.88 8.86 -24.40
CA ALA A 120 -10.38 8.59 -23.06
C ALA A 120 -8.86 8.36 -23.11
N SER A 121 -8.15 8.80 -22.07
CA SER A 121 -6.73 8.50 -21.93
C SER A 121 -6.54 7.02 -21.63
N THR A 122 -6.49 6.16 -22.65
CA THR A 122 -6.30 4.72 -22.48
C THR A 122 -5.15 4.19 -23.33
N ASP A 123 -4.02 3.95 -22.65
CA ASP A 123 -3.13 2.85 -22.98
C ASP A 123 -3.36 1.77 -21.91
N THR A 124 -4.19 0.78 -22.21
CA THR A 124 -4.43 -0.37 -21.33
C THR A 124 -3.72 -1.59 -21.91
N ILE A 125 -2.58 -1.94 -21.33
CA ILE A 125 -1.94 -3.23 -21.50
C ILE A 125 -2.04 -3.94 -20.15
N ASN A 126 -2.48 -5.20 -20.15
CA ASN A 126 -2.52 -5.99 -18.92
C ASN A 126 -1.09 -6.29 -18.46
N ALA A 127 -0.66 -5.64 -17.39
CA ALA A 127 0.59 -5.96 -16.72
C ALA A 127 0.42 -7.20 -15.83
N LYS A 128 1.45 -8.05 -15.74
CA LYS A 128 1.43 -9.26 -14.91
C LYS A 128 2.36 -9.06 -13.71
N ILE A 129 1.84 -9.20 -12.50
CA ILE A 129 2.67 -9.33 -11.29
C ILE A 129 3.44 -10.66 -11.39
N PRO A 130 4.78 -10.65 -11.34
CA PRO A 130 5.56 -11.89 -11.31
C PRO A 130 5.18 -12.76 -10.11
N GLU A 131 5.03 -14.07 -10.34
CA GLU A 131 4.87 -15.04 -9.25
C GLU A 131 6.17 -15.16 -8.45
N SER A 132 6.06 -15.39 -7.14
CA SER A 132 7.22 -15.42 -6.25
C SER A 132 8.21 -16.53 -6.62
N THR A 133 9.50 -16.21 -6.54
CA THR A 133 10.64 -17.12 -6.77
C THR A 133 11.08 -17.88 -5.52
N ALA A 134 10.48 -17.64 -4.36
CA ALA A 134 10.83 -18.29 -3.09
C ALA A 134 10.43 -19.78 -3.10
N VAL A 135 11.29 -20.59 -3.70
CA VAL A 135 11.10 -22.03 -3.88
C VAL A 135 12.24 -22.75 -3.17
N PRO A 136 11.99 -23.83 -2.39
CA PRO A 136 13.05 -24.63 -1.81
C PRO A 136 14.03 -25.10 -2.90
N LEU A 137 15.33 -25.25 -2.57
CA LEU A 137 16.38 -25.64 -3.52
C LEU A 137 16.08 -26.94 -4.32
N ASN A 138 15.10 -27.74 -3.89
CA ASN A 138 14.80 -29.06 -4.42
C ASN A 138 13.65 -29.12 -5.44
N SER A 139 13.03 -28.01 -5.88
CA SER A 139 11.87 -28.06 -6.79
C SER A 139 11.98 -27.23 -8.08
N LEU A 140 13.13 -27.27 -8.75
CA LEU A 140 13.28 -26.66 -10.09
C LEU A 140 12.68 -27.58 -11.18
N ALA A 141 11.43 -27.31 -11.58
CA ALA A 141 10.89 -27.75 -12.86
C ALA A 141 11.11 -26.63 -13.90
N PHE A 142 11.68 -27.00 -15.05
CA PHE A 142 12.03 -26.09 -16.14
C PHE A 142 10.79 -25.64 -16.92
N ASP A 143 10.64 -24.33 -17.13
CA ASP A 143 9.75 -23.79 -18.16
C ASP A 143 10.48 -22.89 -19.17
N ARG A 144 10.05 -23.03 -20.43
CA ARG A 144 10.70 -22.56 -21.66
C ARG A 144 10.64 -21.04 -21.83
N ARG A 145 11.79 -20.45 -22.23
CA ARG A 145 11.89 -19.12 -22.85
C ARG A 145 11.09 -19.05 -24.17
N GLN A 146 10.39 -17.93 -24.39
CA GLN A 146 10.05 -17.45 -25.72
C GLN A 146 10.53 -16.01 -25.90
N ASP A 147 11.05 -15.78 -27.11
CA ASP A 147 11.82 -14.63 -27.57
C ASP A 147 10.97 -13.38 -27.91
N ALA A 148 11.71 -12.27 -27.98
CA ALA A 148 11.33 -10.89 -28.22
C ALA A 148 10.69 -10.57 -29.59
N SER A 149 10.05 -9.40 -29.66
CA SER A 149 10.10 -8.55 -30.86
C SER A 149 9.93 -7.07 -30.51
N GLN A 150 11.03 -6.32 -30.64
CA GLN A 150 11.08 -4.87 -30.74
C GLN A 150 10.47 -4.41 -32.07
N SER A 151 9.75 -3.29 -32.07
CA SER A 151 9.46 -2.52 -33.28
C SER A 151 9.73 -1.04 -33.04
N THR A 152 10.83 -0.58 -33.65
CA THR A 152 11.23 0.81 -33.84
C THR A 152 10.33 1.49 -34.87
N GLY A 153 9.90 2.72 -34.59
CA GLY A 153 9.21 3.59 -35.53
C GLY A 153 9.59 5.05 -35.26
N SER A 154 10.42 5.61 -36.14
CA SER A 154 10.90 7.00 -36.12
C SER A 154 10.36 7.79 -37.31
N ALA A 155 10.46 9.13 -37.19
CA ALA A 155 10.14 10.21 -38.15
C ALA A 155 8.68 10.70 -38.08
N GLY A 156 8.35 11.99 -38.01
CA GLY A 156 9.13 13.22 -38.24
C GLY A 156 8.19 14.22 -38.94
N GLY A 157 8.09 15.46 -38.47
CA GLY A 157 7.24 16.47 -39.10
C GLY A 157 7.18 17.79 -38.32
N SER A 158 8.01 18.73 -38.74
CA SER A 158 8.11 20.11 -38.24
C SER A 158 7.09 21.02 -38.91
N SER A 159 6.58 22.04 -38.22
CA SER A 159 6.16 23.30 -38.85
C SER A 159 6.18 24.47 -37.86
N LEU A 160 6.78 25.58 -38.31
CA LEU A 160 7.12 26.79 -37.59
C LEU A 160 5.95 27.77 -37.37
N ALA A 161 6.10 28.51 -36.28
CA ALA A 161 5.70 29.88 -35.92
C ALA A 161 4.81 30.73 -36.85
N SER A 162 3.93 31.51 -36.22
CA SER A 162 3.58 32.87 -36.65
C SER A 162 3.16 33.72 -35.45
N SER A 163 3.88 34.81 -35.24
CA SER A 163 3.70 35.87 -34.26
C SER A 163 2.74 36.95 -34.76
N SER A 164 1.90 37.50 -33.88
CA SER A 164 1.40 38.88 -34.01
C SER A 164 0.82 39.39 -32.69
N ASP A 165 1.55 40.30 -32.05
CA ASP A 165 1.02 41.37 -31.19
C ASP A 165 0.37 42.45 -32.09
N PRO A 166 -0.67 43.21 -31.64
CA PRO A 166 -0.37 44.38 -30.79
C PRO A 166 -1.44 44.85 -29.78
N THR A 167 -0.93 45.52 -28.73
CA THR A 167 -1.42 46.74 -28.05
C THR A 167 -2.79 46.78 -27.33
N SER A 168 -2.65 46.90 -26.00
CA SER A 168 -3.33 47.78 -25.04
C SER A 168 -4.50 48.66 -25.48
N ALA A 169 -5.66 48.43 -24.85
CA ALA A 169 -6.66 49.46 -24.56
C ALA A 169 -7.22 49.25 -23.14
N MET A 170 -7.03 50.26 -22.27
CA MET A 170 -7.79 50.41 -21.02
C MET A 170 -9.22 50.86 -21.37
N SER A 171 -10.24 50.31 -20.69
CA SER A 171 -11.23 51.10 -19.92
C SER A 171 -12.43 50.27 -19.44
N SER A 172 -12.94 50.75 -18.31
CA SER A 172 -14.30 50.64 -17.74
C SER A 172 -14.78 49.30 -17.21
N THR A 173 -14.71 49.21 -15.89
CA THR A 173 -15.64 48.51 -15.01
C THR A 173 -17.10 48.81 -15.36
N SER A 174 -17.80 47.78 -15.82
CA SER A 174 -19.25 47.65 -15.70
C SER A 174 -19.53 46.28 -15.07
N ALA A 175 -20.07 46.30 -13.85
CA ALA A 175 -20.57 45.11 -13.17
C ALA A 175 -21.65 44.48 -14.05
N SER A 176 -21.25 43.42 -14.75
CA SER A 176 -22.18 42.56 -15.48
C SER A 176 -22.87 41.65 -14.46
N PRO A 177 -24.16 41.31 -14.64
CA PRO A 177 -24.80 40.29 -13.81
C PRO A 177 -23.94 39.02 -13.89
N SER A 178 -23.68 38.37 -12.75
CA SER A 178 -22.87 37.14 -12.69
C SER A 178 -23.30 36.20 -13.82
N ALA A 179 -22.37 35.91 -14.73
CA ALA A 179 -22.60 34.94 -15.79
C ALA A 179 -23.01 33.62 -15.11
N LYS A 180 -24.18 33.08 -15.47
CA LYS A 180 -24.60 31.77 -14.98
C LYS A 180 -23.51 30.76 -15.36
N PRO A 181 -23.10 29.89 -14.44
CA PRO A 181 -22.09 28.87 -14.76
C PRO A 181 -22.62 27.97 -15.88
N THR A 182 -21.70 27.61 -16.78
CA THR A 182 -21.98 26.70 -17.88
C THR A 182 -21.18 25.43 -17.64
N VAL A 183 -21.84 24.27 -17.72
CA VAL A 183 -21.19 22.96 -17.72
C VAL A 183 -20.96 22.55 -19.17
N ILE A 184 -19.73 22.15 -19.51
CA ILE A 184 -19.41 21.64 -20.84
C ILE A 184 -19.17 20.14 -20.73
N ASN A 185 -20.06 19.34 -21.31
CA ASN A 185 -19.94 17.89 -21.35
C ASN A 185 -19.22 17.49 -22.63
N PHE A 186 -18.04 16.90 -22.50
CA PHE A 186 -17.28 16.30 -23.59
C PHE A 186 -17.61 14.81 -23.67
N PRO A 187 -18.31 14.35 -24.72
CA PRO A 187 -18.64 12.93 -24.88
C PRO A 187 -17.37 12.08 -24.94
N SER A 188 -17.39 10.94 -24.23
CA SER A 188 -16.30 9.96 -24.25
C SER A 188 -16.69 8.72 -25.04
N THR A 189 -15.72 8.12 -25.73
CA THR A 189 -15.88 6.83 -26.43
C THR A 189 -15.87 5.63 -25.47
N SER A 190 -15.36 5.82 -24.25
CA SER A 190 -15.30 4.78 -23.22
C SER A 190 -15.58 5.36 -21.83
N GLY A 191 -16.83 5.24 -21.38
CA GLY A 191 -17.28 5.72 -20.07
C GLY A 191 -18.16 6.96 -20.13
N PRO A 192 -18.51 7.56 -18.97
CA PRO A 192 -19.29 8.79 -18.90
C PRO A 192 -18.58 9.96 -19.59
N PRO A 193 -19.32 11.01 -19.98
CA PRO A 193 -18.72 12.25 -20.48
C PRO A 193 -17.79 12.87 -19.44
N LEU A 194 -16.77 13.57 -19.92
CA LEU A 194 -15.94 14.45 -19.09
C LEU A 194 -16.65 15.80 -18.99
N SER A 195 -17.07 16.17 -17.79
CA SER A 195 -17.76 17.43 -17.53
C SER A 195 -16.76 18.49 -17.05
N GLN A 196 -16.62 19.57 -17.81
CA GLN A 196 -15.91 20.76 -17.36
C GLN A 196 -16.85 21.62 -16.51
N ILE A 197 -16.50 21.78 -15.24
CA ILE A 197 -17.24 22.54 -14.23
C ILE A 197 -16.28 23.56 -13.62
N GLY A 198 -16.38 24.82 -14.08
CA GLY A 198 -15.41 25.85 -13.75
C GLY A 198 -14.00 25.47 -14.24
N ARG A 199 -13.05 25.40 -13.31
CA ARG A 199 -11.65 25.02 -13.57
C ARG A 199 -11.37 23.52 -13.47
N TYR A 200 -12.36 22.71 -13.10
CA TYR A 200 -12.21 21.28 -12.92
C TYR A 200 -12.83 20.53 -14.09
N ASN A 201 -12.20 19.42 -14.45
CA ASN A 201 -12.75 18.47 -15.40
C ASN A 201 -13.00 17.17 -14.66
N CYS A 202 -14.26 16.76 -14.54
CA CYS A 202 -14.64 15.61 -13.74
C CYS A 202 -15.52 14.65 -14.52
N THR A 203 -15.29 13.35 -14.33
CA THR A 203 -16.25 12.31 -14.72
C THR A 203 -17.13 11.91 -13.54
N LEU A 204 -18.38 11.53 -13.80
CA LEU A 204 -19.35 11.10 -12.77
C LEU A 204 -18.91 9.86 -11.96
N LEU A 205 -17.91 9.12 -12.46
CA LEU A 205 -17.33 7.96 -11.78
C LEU A 205 -16.19 8.30 -10.81
N MET A 206 -15.81 9.58 -10.68
CA MET A 206 -14.79 10.03 -9.71
C MET A 206 -15.33 10.09 -8.29
N ARG A 207 -15.86 8.98 -7.83
CA ARG A 207 -16.41 8.77 -6.50
C ARG A 207 -15.46 7.93 -5.65
N LEU A 208 -15.67 7.94 -4.34
CA LEU A 208 -14.78 7.22 -3.42
C LEU A 208 -14.91 5.68 -3.56
N ASP A 209 -16.01 5.18 -4.13
CA ASP A 209 -16.21 3.77 -4.49
C ASP A 209 -15.25 3.28 -5.60
N LEU A 210 -14.84 4.15 -6.54
CA LEU A 210 -13.82 3.82 -7.53
C LEU A 210 -12.48 3.54 -6.83
N LEU A 211 -12.12 4.34 -5.84
CA LEU A 211 -10.90 4.15 -5.04
C LEU A 211 -10.95 2.85 -4.26
N THR A 212 -12.05 2.55 -3.56
CA THR A 212 -12.18 1.30 -2.81
C THR A 212 -12.22 0.08 -3.72
N GLY A 213 -12.82 0.19 -4.91
CA GLY A 213 -12.82 -0.87 -5.93
C GLY A 213 -11.43 -1.18 -6.49
N ILE A 214 -10.59 -0.16 -6.72
CA ILE A 214 -9.18 -0.36 -7.14
C ILE A 214 -8.38 -1.02 -6.00
N LEU A 215 -8.56 -0.56 -4.76
CA LEU A 215 -7.90 -1.15 -3.59
C LEU A 215 -8.29 -2.61 -3.39
N ASP A 216 -9.58 -2.93 -3.48
CA ASP A 216 -10.08 -4.30 -3.35
C ASP A 216 -9.41 -5.23 -4.36
N ASN A 217 -9.34 -4.82 -5.64
CA ASN A 217 -8.66 -5.59 -6.69
C ASN A 217 -7.15 -5.71 -6.43
N PHE A 218 -6.48 -4.65 -5.97
CA PHE A 218 -5.06 -4.70 -5.62
C PHE A 218 -4.79 -5.67 -4.46
N LEU A 219 -5.57 -5.58 -3.39
CA LEU A 219 -5.45 -6.41 -2.21
C LEU A 219 -5.74 -7.88 -2.52
N ASP A 220 -6.73 -8.17 -3.36
CA ASP A 220 -7.00 -9.52 -3.86
C ASP A 220 -5.85 -10.05 -4.72
N SER A 221 -5.35 -9.25 -5.68
CA SER A 221 -4.25 -9.65 -6.58
C SER A 221 -2.93 -9.92 -5.86
N THR A 222 -2.71 -9.32 -4.69
CA THR A 222 -1.49 -9.47 -3.89
C THR A 222 -1.67 -10.38 -2.66
N SER A 223 -2.89 -10.87 -2.42
CA SER A 223 -3.30 -11.62 -1.22
C SER A 223 -2.44 -12.86 -0.93
N THR A 224 -1.99 -13.56 -1.96
CA THR A 224 -1.22 -14.81 -1.87
C THR A 224 0.25 -14.68 -2.23
N THR A 225 0.72 -13.45 -2.49
CA THR A 225 2.08 -13.19 -2.97
C THR A 225 2.99 -12.72 -1.83
N THR A 226 4.30 -12.85 -2.01
CA THR A 226 5.29 -12.19 -1.14
C THR A 226 5.23 -10.67 -1.20
N GLY A 227 4.42 -10.13 -2.12
CA GLY A 227 4.11 -8.72 -2.33
C GLY A 227 3.09 -8.10 -1.41
N ALA A 228 2.48 -8.95 -0.59
CA ALA A 228 1.65 -8.59 0.53
C ALA A 228 2.16 -7.35 1.29
N SER A 229 1.27 -6.40 1.58
CA SER A 229 1.65 -5.24 2.38
C SER A 229 0.47 -4.60 3.06
N PHE A 230 0.65 -4.21 4.32
CA PHE A 230 -0.24 -3.31 5.03
C PHE A 230 -0.20 -1.88 4.42
N LEU A 231 -1.38 -1.31 4.17
CA LEU A 231 -1.60 0.04 3.64
C LEU A 231 -2.26 0.95 4.68
N VAL A 232 -1.97 2.24 4.61
CA VAL A 232 -2.63 3.28 5.43
C VAL A 232 -3.24 4.34 4.52
N LEU A 233 -4.53 4.62 4.73
CA LEU A 233 -5.23 5.72 4.08
C LEU A 233 -5.55 6.79 5.10
N THR A 234 -5.33 8.04 4.71
CA THR A 234 -5.72 9.21 5.47
C THR A 234 -6.70 10.01 4.62
N LEU A 235 -7.91 10.20 5.14
CA LEU A 235 -9.00 10.89 4.46
C LEU A 235 -9.09 12.32 4.98
N ASP A 236 -8.72 13.28 4.15
CA ASP A 236 -8.94 14.71 4.36
C ASP A 236 -10.37 15.04 3.91
N VAL A 237 -11.16 15.64 4.80
CA VAL A 237 -12.62 15.80 4.60
C VAL A 237 -12.93 17.22 4.17
N HIS A 238 -13.54 17.34 2.99
CA HIS A 238 -13.88 18.61 2.37
C HIS A 238 -15.36 18.67 1.99
N ALA A 239 -15.89 19.89 1.90
CA ALA A 239 -17.12 20.14 1.15
C ALA A 239 -16.77 20.39 -0.32
N ALA A 240 -17.53 19.81 -1.25
CA ALA A 240 -17.38 20.15 -2.66
C ALA A 240 -17.79 21.62 -2.90
N SER A 241 -17.07 22.32 -3.78
CA SER A 241 -17.47 23.65 -4.24
C SER A 241 -18.79 23.57 -5.00
N SER A 242 -19.64 24.59 -4.86
CA SER A 242 -20.97 24.52 -5.47
C SER A 242 -20.90 24.56 -6.99
N ILE A 243 -21.76 23.79 -7.66
CA ILE A 243 -21.91 23.84 -9.12
C ILE A 243 -22.28 25.25 -9.62
N LEU A 244 -22.90 26.06 -8.75
CA LEU A 244 -23.26 27.45 -9.03
C LEU A 244 -22.06 28.42 -8.96
N ASN A 245 -21.05 28.09 -8.16
CA ASN A 245 -19.84 28.90 -7.97
C ASN A 245 -18.59 27.99 -7.92
N PRO A 246 -18.26 27.28 -9.01
CA PRO A 246 -17.31 26.16 -9.00
C PRO A 246 -15.84 26.57 -8.82
N ASN A 247 -15.54 27.87 -8.89
CA ASN A 247 -14.20 28.41 -8.69
C ASN A 247 -14.02 29.05 -7.31
N GLU A 248 -15.11 29.25 -6.57
CA GLU A 248 -15.07 29.79 -5.22
C GLU A 248 -14.79 28.67 -4.20
N PRO A 249 -14.22 29.00 -3.03
CA PRO A 249 -14.13 28.05 -1.93
C PRO A 249 -15.51 27.50 -1.59
N ALA A 250 -15.57 26.23 -1.18
CA ALA A 250 -16.81 25.65 -0.70
C ALA A 250 -17.36 26.45 0.48
N THR A 251 -18.69 26.52 0.57
CA THR A 251 -19.39 27.18 1.68
C THR A 251 -19.66 26.18 2.81
N GLU A 252 -19.78 26.67 4.04
CA GLU A 252 -20.20 25.84 5.17
C GLU A 252 -21.61 25.27 4.93
N LEU A 253 -21.75 23.95 5.13
CA LEU A 253 -22.99 23.25 4.87
C LEU A 253 -23.87 23.22 6.13
N PRO A 254 -25.19 23.49 6.00
CA PRO A 254 -26.11 23.31 7.11
C PRO A 254 -26.28 21.82 7.44
N THR A 255 -26.68 21.51 8.67
CA THR A 255 -26.81 20.13 9.17
C THR A 255 -27.73 19.24 8.34
N THR A 256 -28.69 19.82 7.62
CA THR A 256 -29.62 19.09 6.73
C THR A 256 -29.00 18.61 5.42
N ARG A 257 -27.86 19.17 5.01
CA ARG A 257 -27.14 18.81 3.78
C ARG A 257 -25.83 18.08 4.03
N LEU A 258 -25.53 17.75 5.29
CA LEU A 258 -24.37 16.97 5.67
C LEU A 258 -24.64 15.47 5.54
N PRO A 259 -23.59 14.63 5.46
CA PRO A 259 -23.77 13.19 5.43
C PRO A 259 -24.51 12.70 6.67
N GLY A 260 -25.52 11.86 6.44
CA GLY A 260 -26.32 11.19 7.47
C GLY A 260 -26.19 9.67 7.39
N THR A 261 -27.00 8.95 8.17
CA THR A 261 -27.03 7.48 8.18
C THR A 261 -27.20 6.90 6.77
N GLY A 262 -26.32 5.98 6.37
CA GLY A 262 -26.30 5.38 5.03
C GLY A 262 -25.46 6.14 4.01
N THR A 263 -24.96 7.32 4.38
CA THR A 263 -24.07 8.16 3.56
C THR A 263 -22.84 8.62 4.34
N LEU A 264 -22.60 8.05 5.53
CA LEU A 264 -21.41 8.34 6.31
C LEU A 264 -20.17 7.89 5.55
N LEU A 265 -19.02 8.50 5.83
CA LEU A 265 -17.78 8.14 5.16
C LEU A 265 -17.43 6.66 5.42
N SER A 266 -17.68 6.15 6.64
CA SER A 266 -17.49 4.73 6.91
C SER A 266 -18.45 3.83 6.14
N ASP A 267 -19.66 4.29 5.78
CA ASP A 267 -20.60 3.49 4.99
C ASP A 267 -20.04 3.23 3.57
N VAL A 268 -19.36 4.22 2.99
CA VAL A 268 -18.68 4.08 1.68
C VAL A 268 -17.44 3.18 1.79
N MET A 269 -16.68 3.30 2.87
CA MET A 269 -15.45 2.52 3.07
C MET A 269 -15.71 1.06 3.49
N LYS A 270 -16.82 0.77 4.16
CA LYS A 270 -17.21 -0.59 4.65
C LYS A 270 -17.60 -1.58 3.53
N GLY A 271 -17.44 -1.24 2.26
CA GLY A 271 -17.72 -2.13 1.13
C GLY A 271 -16.84 -3.39 1.11
N ASN A 272 -16.30 -3.75 -0.06
CA ASN A 272 -15.54 -5.00 -0.20
C ASN A 272 -14.28 -5.07 0.68
N ILE A 273 -13.74 -3.92 1.09
CA ILE A 273 -12.52 -3.84 1.90
C ILE A 273 -12.76 -4.02 3.41
N SER A 274 -14.00 -4.16 3.87
CA SER A 274 -14.28 -4.23 5.33
C SER A 274 -13.67 -5.45 6.01
N SER A 275 -13.57 -6.59 5.32
CA SER A 275 -13.00 -7.83 5.89
C SER A 275 -11.48 -7.75 6.06
N VAL A 276 -10.82 -6.88 5.29
CA VAL A 276 -9.37 -6.70 5.27
C VAL A 276 -8.92 -5.41 5.96
N THR A 277 -9.85 -4.65 6.57
CA THR A 277 -9.55 -3.40 7.26
C THR A 277 -9.33 -3.63 8.76
N TYR A 278 -8.19 -3.17 9.28
CA TYR A 278 -7.90 -3.05 10.70
C TYR A 278 -8.52 -1.75 11.25
N THR A 279 -9.35 -1.86 12.28
CA THR A 279 -10.20 -0.75 12.75
C THR A 279 -9.86 -0.30 14.17
N PRO A 280 -10.29 0.90 14.58
CA PRO A 280 -10.16 1.36 15.97
C PRO A 280 -10.81 0.42 16.98
N ALA A 281 -11.97 -0.17 16.64
CA ALA A 281 -12.64 -1.12 17.50
C ALA A 281 -11.79 -2.38 17.74
N LEU A 282 -11.15 -2.91 16.70
CA LEU A 282 -10.20 -4.03 16.79
C LEU A 282 -8.98 -3.65 17.64
N LEU A 283 -8.40 -2.47 17.43
CA LEU A 283 -7.27 -2.00 18.22
C LEU A 283 -7.61 -1.90 19.71
N ARG A 284 -8.75 -1.31 20.05
CA ARG A 284 -9.22 -1.15 21.43
C ARG A 284 -9.43 -2.50 22.12
N ASP A 285 -10.08 -3.43 21.43
CA ASP A 285 -10.33 -4.78 21.93
C ASP A 285 -9.01 -5.52 22.19
N GLN A 286 -8.12 -5.56 21.18
CA GLN A 286 -6.84 -6.26 21.29
C GLN A 286 -5.91 -5.67 22.34
N ARG A 287 -5.87 -4.33 22.48
CA ARG A 287 -5.08 -3.66 23.52
C ARG A 287 -5.48 -4.06 24.94
N SER A 288 -6.73 -4.46 25.16
CA SER A 288 -7.25 -4.83 26.48
C SER A 288 -6.80 -6.22 26.95
N ASP A 289 -6.47 -7.12 26.01
CA ASP A 289 -5.91 -8.43 26.28
C ASP A 289 -4.96 -8.87 25.15
N LEU A 290 -3.67 -8.65 25.38
CA LEU A 290 -2.60 -9.00 24.46
C LEU A 290 -2.35 -10.51 24.40
N ASN A 291 -2.75 -11.28 25.42
CA ASN A 291 -2.51 -12.72 25.46
C ASN A 291 -3.40 -13.47 24.46
N SER A 292 -4.65 -13.01 24.27
CA SER A 292 -5.59 -13.55 23.28
C SER A 292 -5.49 -12.87 21.91
N SER A 293 -4.62 -11.87 21.78
CA SER A 293 -4.40 -11.12 20.54
C SER A 293 -2.95 -11.17 20.05
N TRP A 294 -2.13 -10.14 20.27
CA TRP A 294 -0.82 -9.99 19.61
C TRP A 294 0.22 -11.01 20.05
N PHE A 295 0.05 -11.62 21.22
CA PHE A 295 0.91 -12.72 21.71
C PHE A 295 0.30 -14.11 21.47
N ASP A 296 -0.91 -14.20 20.91
CA ASP A 296 -1.51 -15.46 20.44
C ASP A 296 -0.99 -15.82 19.03
N VAL A 297 0.34 -15.92 18.93
CA VAL A 297 1.07 -16.23 17.70
C VAL A 297 2.24 -17.16 18.02
N GLN A 298 2.75 -17.84 16.99
CA GLN A 298 3.95 -18.67 17.13
C GLN A 298 5.14 -17.82 17.66
N PRO A 299 6.04 -18.40 18.48
CA PRO A 299 7.14 -17.65 19.09
C PRO A 299 7.97 -16.78 18.12
N PRO A 300 8.32 -17.23 16.89
CA PRO A 300 9.04 -16.40 15.92
C PRO A 300 8.28 -15.16 15.45
N SER A 301 6.95 -15.16 15.57
CA SER A 301 6.07 -14.05 15.17
C SER A 301 5.69 -13.13 16.33
N GLN A 302 6.13 -13.42 17.56
CA GLN A 302 5.79 -12.60 18.72
C GLN A 302 6.40 -11.20 18.63
N PRO A 303 5.66 -10.16 19.06
CA PRO A 303 6.16 -8.79 19.06
C PRO A 303 7.48 -8.64 19.82
N LEU A 304 8.40 -7.86 19.26
CA LEU A 304 9.64 -7.49 19.95
C LEU A 304 9.34 -6.46 21.06
N GLY A 305 10.05 -6.59 22.18
CA GLY A 305 9.95 -5.65 23.30
C GLY A 305 10.68 -4.32 23.03
N GLY A 306 10.32 -3.28 23.78
CA GLY A 306 11.00 -1.98 23.76
C GLY A 306 10.32 -0.88 22.92
N TYR A 307 9.18 -1.19 22.29
CA TYR A 307 8.42 -0.24 21.45
C TYR A 307 7.20 0.39 22.12
N TYR A 308 6.64 -0.29 23.12
CA TYR A 308 5.47 0.16 23.87
C TYR A 308 5.43 -0.49 25.25
N ASP A 309 4.62 0.09 26.13
CA ASP A 309 4.50 -0.41 27.50
C ASP A 309 3.53 -1.59 27.59
N ILE A 310 3.98 -2.67 28.24
CA ILE A 310 3.13 -3.82 28.61
C ILE A 310 2.81 -3.75 30.10
N LYS A 311 1.51 -3.72 30.41
CA LYS A 311 0.97 -3.72 31.78
C LYS A 311 0.19 -4.99 32.04
N TYR A 312 -0.11 -5.26 33.31
CA TYR A 312 -0.86 -6.44 33.74
C TYR A 312 -2.13 -6.03 34.47
N ASN A 313 -3.28 -6.59 34.07
CA ASN A 313 -4.54 -6.35 34.75
C ASN A 313 -4.68 -7.25 36.00
N SER A 314 -5.81 -7.14 36.73
CA SER A 314 -6.08 -7.94 37.94
C SER A 314 -6.12 -9.45 37.69
N GLN A 315 -6.38 -9.88 36.46
CA GLN A 315 -6.38 -11.28 36.01
C GLN A 315 -5.01 -11.74 35.49
N ARG A 316 -3.97 -10.88 35.58
CA ARG A 316 -2.62 -11.08 35.01
C ARG A 316 -2.59 -11.18 33.48
N ASN A 317 -3.62 -10.70 32.79
CA ASN A 317 -3.55 -10.55 31.33
C ASN A 317 -2.70 -9.33 30.97
N ARG A 318 -1.90 -9.47 29.92
CA ARG A 318 -1.08 -8.39 29.37
C ARG A 318 -2.01 -7.40 28.66
N TYR A 319 -1.83 -6.10 28.87
CA TYR A 319 -2.55 -5.05 28.15
C TYR A 319 -1.61 -3.88 27.86
N THR A 320 -1.96 -3.03 26.90
CA THR A 320 -1.18 -1.82 26.55
C THR A 320 -2.11 -0.64 26.29
N ILE A 321 -1.58 0.57 26.44
CA ILE A 321 -2.32 1.82 26.17
C ILE A 321 -1.85 2.44 24.84
N ASP A 322 -0.56 2.32 24.57
CA ASP A 322 0.18 2.99 23.51
C ASP A 322 0.66 2.03 22.39
N GLY A 323 0.67 0.72 22.65
CA GLY A 323 1.17 -0.27 21.69
C GLY A 323 0.32 -0.43 20.44
N TRP A 324 0.92 -0.93 19.37
CA TRP A 324 0.24 -1.31 18.13
C TRP A 324 0.62 -2.74 17.75
N PRO A 325 -0.22 -3.46 16.98
CA PRO A 325 0.14 -4.78 16.52
C PRO A 325 1.32 -4.72 15.53
N THR A 326 1.93 -5.86 15.28
CA THR A 326 3.01 -6.03 14.31
C THR A 326 2.48 -6.43 12.93
N GLU A 327 3.28 -6.28 11.88
CA GLU A 327 2.91 -6.78 10.54
C GLU A 327 2.72 -8.30 10.54
N ALA A 328 3.53 -9.06 11.29
CA ALA A 328 3.34 -10.51 11.47
C ALA A 328 1.92 -10.85 11.97
N PHE A 329 1.39 -10.05 12.89
CA PHE A 329 0.04 -10.25 13.41
C PHE A 329 -1.05 -9.76 12.44
N VAL A 330 -0.98 -8.50 12.00
CA VAL A 330 -2.08 -7.94 11.16
C VAL A 330 -2.10 -8.57 9.78
N GLU A 331 -0.95 -8.71 9.12
CA GLU A 331 -0.87 -9.05 7.71
C GLU A 331 -0.86 -10.56 7.46
N PHE A 332 -0.11 -11.32 8.27
CA PHE A 332 0.11 -12.75 8.06
C PHE A 332 -0.78 -13.65 8.91
N GLN A 333 -1.06 -13.27 10.17
CA GLN A 333 -1.93 -14.07 11.04
C GLN A 333 -3.42 -13.74 10.85
N ARG A 334 -3.76 -12.45 10.75
CA ARG A 334 -5.16 -11.98 10.69
C ARG A 334 -5.61 -11.50 9.31
N PHE A 335 -4.70 -11.33 8.37
CA PHE A 335 -4.97 -10.88 6.99
C PHE A 335 -5.66 -9.50 6.88
N TYR A 336 -5.48 -8.64 7.89
CA TYR A 336 -5.80 -7.23 7.76
C TYR A 336 -4.68 -6.51 6.98
N ARG A 337 -5.07 -5.78 5.95
CA ARG A 337 -4.18 -5.19 4.94
C ARG A 337 -4.34 -3.68 4.79
N LEU A 338 -5.29 -3.09 5.50
CA LEU A 338 -5.66 -1.70 5.36
C LEU A 338 -5.98 -1.10 6.72
N SER A 339 -5.53 0.12 6.99
CA SER A 339 -6.07 0.99 8.02
C SER A 339 -6.51 2.31 7.39
N ILE A 340 -7.61 2.86 7.88
CA ILE A 340 -8.19 4.12 7.38
C ILE A 340 -8.32 5.09 8.55
N GLY A 341 -7.80 6.29 8.41
CA GLY A 341 -7.92 7.35 9.40
C GLY A 341 -8.44 8.64 8.80
N TYR A 342 -8.98 9.49 9.65
CA TYR A 342 -9.22 10.89 9.34
C TYR A 342 -7.90 11.66 9.37
N GLY A 343 -7.69 12.49 8.35
CA GLY A 343 -6.68 13.54 8.35
C GLY A 343 -7.30 14.82 8.89
N THR A 344 -7.33 15.84 8.05
CA THR A 344 -7.95 17.13 8.34
C THR A 344 -9.45 17.10 8.06
N VAL A 345 -10.20 17.94 8.77
CA VAL A 345 -11.62 18.20 8.47
C VAL A 345 -11.74 19.70 8.24
N ASP A 346 -12.10 20.07 7.03
CA ASP A 346 -12.17 21.46 6.63
C ASP A 346 -13.23 22.24 7.41
N PRO A 347 -13.07 23.56 7.60
CA PRO A 347 -14.03 24.39 8.31
C PRO A 347 -15.45 24.31 7.75
N GLN A 348 -15.62 24.08 6.44
CA GLN A 348 -16.93 23.92 5.80
C GLN A 348 -17.69 22.67 6.28
N MET A 349 -16.95 21.66 6.72
CA MET A 349 -17.45 20.38 7.20
C MET A 349 -17.40 20.27 8.72
N ARG A 350 -17.19 21.37 9.47
CA ARG A 350 -17.06 21.33 10.94
C ARG A 350 -18.26 20.69 11.65
N LEU A 351 -19.44 20.80 11.05
CA LEU A 351 -20.70 20.30 11.59
C LEU A 351 -20.93 18.82 11.27
N TYR A 352 -20.08 18.20 10.43
CA TYR A 352 -20.16 16.78 10.13
C TYR A 352 -19.80 15.98 11.38
N ASN A 353 -20.75 15.19 11.86
CA ASN A 353 -20.54 14.34 13.02
C ASN A 353 -19.79 13.07 12.61
N ILE A 354 -18.47 13.05 12.79
CA ILE A 354 -17.63 11.88 12.53
C ILE A 354 -17.78 10.75 13.57
N GLY A 355 -18.44 11.01 14.71
CA GLY A 355 -18.55 10.07 15.83
C GLY A 355 -19.01 8.65 15.42
N PRO A 356 -20.08 8.52 14.60
CA PRO A 356 -20.54 7.22 14.08
C PRO A 356 -19.53 6.47 13.21
N ASP A 357 -18.53 7.14 12.64
CA ASP A 357 -17.48 6.50 11.84
C ASP A 357 -16.34 5.93 12.69
N LEU A 358 -16.19 6.36 13.95
CA LEU A 358 -14.99 6.15 14.75
C LEU A 358 -14.76 4.70 15.23
N ASP A 359 -15.73 3.80 15.05
CA ASP A 359 -15.50 2.37 15.26
C ASP A 359 -14.80 1.71 14.04
N PHE A 360 -14.84 2.34 12.86
CA PHE A 360 -14.26 1.84 11.62
C PHE A 360 -13.08 2.69 11.12
N ILE A 361 -13.19 4.02 11.16
CA ILE A 361 -12.18 4.99 10.73
C ILE A 361 -11.49 5.58 11.95
N PHE A 362 -10.15 5.57 11.97
CA PHE A 362 -9.36 6.15 13.05
C PHE A 362 -9.59 7.67 13.17
N PRO A 363 -9.65 8.23 14.40
CA PRO A 363 -9.80 9.67 14.58
C PRO A 363 -8.56 10.44 14.10
N PRO A 364 -8.67 11.77 13.86
CA PRO A 364 -7.54 12.61 13.50
C PRO A 364 -6.33 12.43 14.42
N GLY A 365 -5.15 12.30 13.83
CA GLY A 365 -3.88 12.14 14.56
C GLY A 365 -3.62 10.75 15.13
N ALA A 366 -4.49 9.76 14.91
CA ALA A 366 -4.26 8.40 15.41
C ALA A 366 -3.33 7.56 14.51
N LEU A 367 -3.32 7.82 13.20
CA LEU A 367 -2.46 7.14 12.23
C LEU A 367 -1.33 8.04 11.71
N GLU A 368 -1.27 9.30 12.13
CA GLU A 368 -0.28 10.27 11.68
C GLU A 368 0.10 11.21 12.80
N ARG A 369 1.40 11.48 12.92
CA ARG A 369 1.96 12.50 13.79
C ARG A 369 2.88 13.38 12.95
N GLU A 370 2.36 14.53 12.55
CA GLU A 370 3.09 15.45 11.69
C GLU A 370 4.32 16.02 12.41
N GLN A 371 5.44 16.08 11.68
CA GLN A 371 6.67 16.76 12.06
C GLN A 371 7.05 17.77 11.00
N THR A 372 7.70 18.85 11.44
CA THR A 372 8.19 19.93 10.56
C THR A 372 9.72 20.03 10.64
N PRO A 373 10.45 19.04 10.10
CA PRO A 373 11.90 19.08 10.06
C PRO A 373 12.39 20.17 9.12
N SER A 374 13.55 20.76 9.45
CA SER A 374 14.23 21.70 8.55
C SER A 374 15.14 20.91 7.62
N VAL A 375 14.80 20.86 6.33
CA VAL A 375 15.58 20.15 5.30
C VAL A 375 16.16 21.18 4.33
N SER A 376 17.48 21.18 4.15
CA SER A 376 18.15 22.03 3.16
C SER A 376 17.99 21.50 1.74
N SER A 377 18.34 22.33 0.74
CA SER A 377 18.22 21.98 -0.69
C SER A 377 19.08 20.78 -1.11
N ASN A 378 20.17 20.49 -0.40
CA ASN A 378 20.98 19.28 -0.60
C ASN A 378 20.46 18.05 0.18
N GLY A 379 19.29 18.16 0.81
CA GLY A 379 18.64 17.10 1.58
C GLY A 379 19.14 16.93 3.02
N GLN A 380 20.06 17.76 3.52
CA GLN A 380 20.52 17.65 4.92
C GLN A 380 19.43 18.11 5.90
N LEU A 381 19.22 17.34 6.96
CA LEU A 381 18.33 17.73 8.06
C LEU A 381 19.11 18.54 9.09
N SER A 382 18.64 19.74 9.42
CA SER A 382 19.23 20.59 10.46
C SER A 382 18.45 20.58 11.78
N SER A 383 17.15 20.25 11.75
CA SER A 383 16.32 20.15 12.96
C SER A 383 15.15 19.19 12.77
N GLY A 384 14.51 18.79 13.88
CA GLY A 384 13.30 17.95 13.86
C GLY A 384 13.59 16.46 13.67
N CYS A 385 14.86 16.05 13.72
CA CYS A 385 15.19 14.66 13.58
C CYS A 385 14.93 13.85 14.85
N LEU A 386 14.38 12.64 14.72
CA LEU A 386 14.11 11.76 15.85
C LEU A 386 15.34 10.96 16.29
N PHE A 387 16.37 10.91 15.45
CA PHE A 387 17.64 10.30 15.81
C PHE A 387 18.40 11.14 16.83
N ASP A 388 18.83 10.50 17.91
CA ASP A 388 19.86 11.00 18.80
C ASP A 388 20.67 9.84 19.35
N ALA A 389 21.98 9.87 19.10
CA ALA A 389 22.88 8.79 19.44
C ALA A 389 23.01 8.51 20.96
N SER A 390 22.47 9.35 21.85
CA SER A 390 22.42 9.11 23.30
C SER A 390 21.23 8.26 23.75
N ASP A 391 20.19 8.12 22.92
CA ASP A 391 19.04 7.29 23.26
C ASP A 391 19.37 5.80 23.14
N THR A 392 18.86 5.02 24.09
CA THR A 392 19.00 3.56 24.12
C THR A 392 17.69 2.83 23.84
N GLY A 393 16.57 3.56 23.73
CA GLY A 393 15.25 3.04 23.37
C GLY A 393 14.27 4.15 23.06
N VAL A 394 12.99 3.82 22.86
CA VAL A 394 11.94 4.80 22.56
C VAL A 394 11.74 5.75 23.74
N THR A 395 11.87 7.05 23.48
CA THR A 395 11.60 8.12 24.46
C THR A 395 10.34 8.89 24.06
N SER A 396 9.70 9.59 25.00
CA SER A 396 8.51 10.40 24.69
C SER A 396 8.83 11.58 23.75
N GLN A 397 10.05 12.10 23.82
CA GLN A 397 10.53 13.20 22.99
C GLN A 397 10.87 12.76 21.56
N ARG A 398 11.38 11.52 21.38
CA ARG A 398 11.85 10.99 20.09
C ARG A 398 11.16 9.69 19.71
N ASN A 399 9.84 9.71 19.81
CA ASN A 399 8.99 8.59 19.40
C ASN A 399 8.64 8.71 17.91
N SER A 400 9.14 7.78 17.09
CA SER A 400 8.85 7.70 15.64
C SER A 400 7.49 7.09 15.28
N SER A 401 6.71 6.65 16.27
CA SER A 401 5.34 6.16 16.07
C SER A 401 4.51 7.11 15.20
N TRP A 402 4.06 6.61 14.06
CA TRP A 402 3.24 7.29 13.05
C TRP A 402 3.80 8.62 12.54
N THR A 403 5.10 8.85 12.72
CA THR A 403 5.69 10.13 12.36
C THR A 403 5.78 10.32 10.85
N ILE A 404 5.30 11.47 10.37
CA ILE A 404 5.27 11.83 8.95
C ILE A 404 5.70 13.28 8.76
N ALA A 405 6.36 13.58 7.65
CA ALA A 405 6.68 14.96 7.26
C ALA A 405 6.60 15.12 5.75
N THR A 406 6.12 16.28 5.29
CA THR A 406 6.13 16.64 3.87
C THR A 406 7.57 16.74 3.37
N ALA A 407 7.89 16.00 2.31
CA ALA A 407 9.19 16.10 1.65
C ALA A 407 9.38 17.52 1.08
N PRO A 408 10.59 18.08 1.11
CA PRO A 408 10.87 19.38 0.50
C PRO A 408 10.70 19.28 -1.03
N ALA A 409 10.78 20.43 -1.71
CA ALA A 409 10.74 20.46 -3.17
C ALA A 409 11.82 19.55 -3.78
N LEU A 410 11.40 18.57 -4.59
CA LEU A 410 12.30 17.62 -5.26
C LEU A 410 12.41 17.95 -6.75
N ASP A 411 13.64 18.00 -7.26
CA ASP A 411 13.94 18.07 -8.69
C ASP A 411 14.22 16.66 -9.22
N VAL A 412 13.19 16.02 -9.77
CA VAL A 412 13.27 14.65 -10.31
C VAL A 412 12.90 14.70 -11.79
N GLY A 413 13.85 14.34 -12.65
CA GLY A 413 13.63 14.25 -14.09
C GLY A 413 12.63 13.15 -14.47
N SER A 414 12.14 13.16 -15.72
CA SER A 414 11.17 12.18 -16.21
C SER A 414 11.72 10.75 -16.34
N ARG A 415 13.05 10.58 -16.38
CA ARG A 415 13.74 9.28 -16.45
C ARG A 415 14.86 9.23 -15.40
N PRO A 416 14.51 9.16 -14.10
CA PRO A 416 15.51 9.11 -13.05
C PRO A 416 16.26 7.78 -13.07
N ASP A 417 17.49 7.79 -12.57
CA ASP A 417 18.21 6.56 -12.24
C ASP A 417 17.74 6.06 -10.86
N LEU A 418 17.07 4.90 -10.84
CA LEU A 418 16.54 4.30 -9.61
C LEU A 418 17.64 3.85 -8.64
N MET A 419 18.88 3.74 -9.10
CA MET A 419 20.03 3.40 -8.27
C MET A 419 20.54 4.59 -7.45
N ILE A 420 20.10 5.81 -7.75
CA ILE A 420 20.54 7.03 -7.08
C ILE A 420 19.41 7.50 -6.16
N PRO A 421 19.52 7.32 -4.83
CA PRO A 421 18.50 7.78 -3.91
C PRO A 421 18.45 9.30 -3.83
N LEU A 422 17.25 9.84 -3.67
CA LEU A 422 16.98 11.25 -3.41
C LEU A 422 17.39 11.58 -1.96
N PRO A 423 18.43 12.43 -1.74
CA PRO A 423 19.00 12.62 -0.40
C PRO A 423 17.98 13.10 0.65
N ALA A 424 17.07 14.00 0.28
CA ALA A 424 16.04 14.49 1.21
C ALA A 424 15.12 13.37 1.70
N VAL A 425 14.72 12.46 0.80
CA VAL A 425 13.82 11.35 1.12
C VAL A 425 14.54 10.29 1.95
N SER A 426 15.77 9.93 1.58
CA SER A 426 16.59 9.00 2.36
C SER A 426 16.91 9.54 3.74
N ASN A 427 17.25 10.82 3.87
CA ASN A 427 17.60 11.39 5.17
C ASN A 427 16.36 11.51 6.09
N LEU A 428 15.18 11.85 5.57
CA LEU A 428 13.92 11.77 6.35
C LEU A 428 13.66 10.33 6.82
N THR A 429 13.87 9.35 5.94
CA THR A 429 13.68 7.92 6.26
C THR A 429 14.64 7.47 7.36
N SER A 430 15.96 7.72 7.22
CA SER A 430 16.98 7.39 8.23
C SER A 430 16.75 8.10 9.56
N CYS A 431 16.05 9.23 9.51
CA CYS A 431 15.66 10.00 10.67
C CYS A 431 14.41 9.44 11.39
N GLY A 432 13.85 8.32 10.93
CA GLY A 432 12.65 7.71 11.50
C GLY A 432 11.35 8.41 11.12
N ILE A 433 11.35 9.20 10.04
CA ILE A 433 10.21 9.97 9.57
C ILE A 433 9.71 9.38 8.25
N THR A 434 8.40 9.14 8.14
CA THR A 434 7.74 8.79 6.88
C THR A 434 7.73 10.04 5.97
N PRO A 435 8.36 10.01 4.79
CA PRO A 435 8.35 11.16 3.89
C PRO A 435 7.06 11.16 3.06
N LEU A 436 6.31 12.27 3.10
CA LEU A 436 5.10 12.52 2.31
C LEU A 436 5.41 13.29 1.03
N LEU A 437 5.13 12.67 -0.11
CA LEU A 437 5.20 13.30 -1.42
C LEU A 437 3.95 14.16 -1.63
N ASN A 438 4.13 15.47 -1.51
CA ASN A 438 3.07 16.46 -1.74
C ASN A 438 3.38 17.35 -2.96
N GLN A 439 3.84 16.74 -4.05
CA GLN A 439 4.09 17.41 -5.33
C GLN A 439 4.03 16.42 -6.50
N THR A 440 3.82 16.93 -7.71
CA THR A 440 3.98 16.18 -8.96
C THR A 440 5.45 16.00 -9.32
N LEU A 441 5.85 14.82 -9.80
CA LEU A 441 7.24 14.50 -10.14
C LEU A 441 7.42 14.34 -11.65
N GLY A 442 8.59 14.73 -12.19
CA GLY A 442 8.88 14.60 -13.62
C GLY A 442 7.99 15.43 -14.55
N GLY A 443 7.23 16.40 -14.01
CA GLY A 443 6.32 17.26 -14.76
C GLY A 443 5.04 16.59 -15.25
N THR A 444 4.73 15.38 -14.78
CA THR A 444 3.54 14.62 -15.22
C THR A 444 2.97 13.78 -14.07
N THR A 445 1.67 13.50 -14.11
CA THR A 445 0.99 12.60 -13.17
C THR A 445 1.43 11.14 -13.34
N ALA A 446 1.21 10.31 -12.31
CA ALA A 446 1.70 8.93 -12.29
C ALA A 446 1.03 8.01 -13.33
N ASP A 447 -0.14 8.37 -13.89
CA ASP A 447 -0.74 7.63 -15.02
C ASP A 447 0.02 7.82 -16.34
N LYS A 448 0.73 8.94 -16.48
CA LYS A 448 1.54 9.24 -17.68
C LYS A 448 2.94 8.68 -17.56
N ASN A 449 3.54 8.75 -16.37
CA ASN A 449 4.88 8.26 -16.14
C ASN A 449 5.10 7.86 -14.66
N PRO A 450 5.20 6.56 -14.35
CA PRO A 450 5.43 6.09 -12.98
C PRO A 450 6.89 6.19 -12.50
N LEU A 451 7.87 6.39 -13.39
CA LEU A 451 9.30 6.28 -13.03
C LEU A 451 9.79 7.33 -12.01
N PRO A 452 9.40 8.62 -12.08
CA PRO A 452 9.74 9.61 -11.04
C PRO A 452 9.21 9.23 -9.65
N TYR A 453 8.02 8.64 -9.62
CA TYR A 453 7.36 8.15 -8.40
C TYR A 453 8.06 6.91 -7.84
N ALA A 454 8.56 6.02 -8.72
CA ALA A 454 9.39 4.89 -8.30
C ALA A 454 10.72 5.34 -7.68
N ALA A 455 11.40 6.35 -8.23
CA ALA A 455 12.62 6.89 -7.64
C ALA A 455 12.39 7.43 -6.22
N TYR A 456 11.24 8.07 -5.99
CA TYR A 456 10.82 8.49 -4.65
C TYR A 456 10.68 7.30 -3.69
N VAL A 457 9.97 6.23 -4.11
CA VAL A 457 9.81 5.01 -3.31
C VAL A 457 11.15 4.35 -3.01
N HIS A 458 12.04 4.23 -3.99
CA HIS A 458 13.38 3.65 -3.85
C HIS A 458 14.25 4.40 -2.85
N SER A 459 14.06 5.71 -2.76
CA SER A 459 14.78 6.56 -1.79
C SER A 459 14.37 6.30 -0.32
N THR A 460 13.27 5.58 -0.09
CA THR A 460 12.83 5.12 1.25
C THR A 460 13.33 3.73 1.63
N LEU A 461 13.97 3.01 0.69
CA LEU A 461 14.74 1.82 1.05
C LEU A 461 15.88 2.32 1.95
N TRP A 462 16.05 1.76 3.14
CA TRP A 462 17.09 2.13 4.11
C TRP A 462 18.10 1.00 4.35
N THR A 463 17.80 -0.21 3.90
CA THR A 463 18.58 -1.44 4.07
C THR A 463 19.68 -1.56 3.02
N TRP A 464 19.38 -2.12 1.86
CA TRP A 464 20.36 -2.52 0.85
C TRP A 464 20.99 -1.34 0.13
N ALA A 465 22.25 -1.52 -0.30
CA ALA A 465 22.94 -0.61 -1.19
C ALA A 465 22.34 -0.71 -2.61
N PRO A 466 22.52 0.32 -3.46
CA PRO A 466 22.08 0.26 -4.85
C PRO A 466 22.60 -1.00 -5.56
N GLY A 467 21.69 -1.80 -6.12
CA GLY A 467 22.02 -3.03 -6.84
C GLY A 467 22.11 -4.29 -5.97
N GLU A 468 21.93 -4.16 -4.65
CA GLU A 468 21.89 -5.26 -3.70
C GLU A 468 20.43 -5.57 -3.30
N PRO A 469 20.13 -6.80 -2.86
CA PRO A 469 21.03 -7.95 -2.81
C PRO A 469 21.34 -8.50 -4.21
N LYS A 470 22.60 -8.84 -4.45
CA LYS A 470 23.02 -9.51 -5.70
C LYS A 470 22.40 -10.90 -5.80
N ASN A 471 21.86 -11.25 -6.98
CA ASN A 471 21.42 -12.61 -7.26
C ASN A 471 22.63 -13.51 -7.58
N ILE A 472 23.01 -14.36 -6.63
CA ILE A 472 24.21 -15.22 -6.74
C ILE A 472 23.83 -16.66 -7.15
N THR A 473 22.55 -16.94 -7.47
CA THR A 473 22.11 -18.29 -7.86
C THR A 473 22.59 -18.77 -9.24
N SER A 474 23.23 -17.89 -10.03
CA SER A 474 23.61 -18.15 -11.44
C SER A 474 25.11 -18.40 -11.67
N GLY A 475 25.96 -18.27 -10.64
CA GLY A 475 27.37 -18.66 -10.70
C GLY A 475 27.54 -20.11 -10.27
N GLY A 476 28.18 -20.95 -11.08
CA GLY A 476 28.44 -22.37 -10.78
C GLY A 476 29.33 -22.65 -9.55
N ASP A 477 29.65 -21.63 -8.76
CA ASP A 477 30.33 -21.75 -7.48
C ASP A 477 29.30 -21.69 -6.34
N ARG A 478 29.38 -22.68 -5.45
CA ARG A 478 28.76 -22.70 -4.12
C ARG A 478 29.39 -21.63 -3.22
N SER A 479 29.49 -20.39 -3.67
CA SER A 479 29.89 -19.29 -2.80
C SER A 479 28.81 -19.17 -1.72
N ASP A 480 29.18 -19.24 -0.45
CA ASP A 480 28.27 -19.05 0.69
C ASP A 480 27.91 -17.55 0.81
N SER A 481 27.79 -16.84 -0.31
CA SER A 481 27.45 -15.42 -0.40
C SER A 481 25.95 -15.21 -0.15
N ARG A 482 25.56 -15.50 1.09
CA ARG A 482 24.18 -15.50 1.58
C ARG A 482 24.06 -14.79 2.92
N CYS A 483 25.09 -14.08 3.34
CA CYS A 483 25.11 -13.30 4.57
C CYS A 483 25.18 -11.81 4.24
N ALA A 484 24.56 -11.00 5.10
CA ALA A 484 24.56 -9.56 4.93
C ALA A 484 25.56 -8.87 5.85
N VAL A 485 26.16 -7.82 5.35
CA VAL A 485 26.97 -6.89 6.14
C VAL A 485 26.51 -5.47 5.90
N MET A 486 26.55 -4.64 6.94
CA MET A 486 26.45 -3.19 6.82
C MET A 486 27.81 -2.60 6.45
N THR A 487 27.83 -1.65 5.51
CA THR A 487 29.03 -0.92 5.10
C THR A 487 28.98 0.55 5.48
N THR A 488 30.15 1.14 5.76
CA THR A 488 30.31 2.59 5.99
C THR A 488 30.64 3.39 4.73
N SER A 489 31.05 2.74 3.65
CA SER A 489 31.50 3.33 2.39
C SER A 489 31.25 2.35 1.23
N PRO A 490 30.90 2.82 0.01
CA PRO A 490 30.58 4.20 -0.36
C PRO A 490 29.18 4.64 0.05
N TYR A 491 28.32 3.70 0.45
CA TYR A 491 26.95 3.98 0.91
C TYR A 491 26.85 3.64 2.40
N SER A 492 27.09 4.64 3.25
CA SER A 492 27.08 4.45 4.70
C SER A 492 25.73 3.94 5.22
N GLY A 493 25.77 2.92 6.06
CA GLY A 493 24.59 2.29 6.64
C GLY A 493 23.86 1.31 5.73
N ARG A 494 24.31 1.17 4.49
CA ARG A 494 23.69 0.26 3.53
C ARG A 494 24.23 -1.15 3.64
N TRP A 495 23.40 -2.10 3.28
CA TRP A 495 23.69 -3.52 3.36
C TRP A 495 24.16 -4.05 2.02
N ARG A 496 25.07 -5.00 2.05
CA ARG A 496 25.51 -5.75 0.87
C ARG A 496 25.64 -7.23 1.18
N VAL A 497 25.57 -8.05 0.14
CA VAL A 497 25.83 -9.48 0.26
C VAL A 497 27.34 -9.73 0.42
N THR A 498 27.70 -10.73 1.22
CA THR A 498 29.08 -11.20 1.42
C THR A 498 29.11 -12.71 1.65
N ASP A 499 30.29 -13.33 1.51
CA ASP A 499 30.47 -14.74 1.87
C ASP A 499 30.35 -14.93 3.39
N CYS A 500 29.55 -15.89 3.84
CA CYS A 500 29.33 -16.19 5.26
C CYS A 500 30.60 -16.66 5.98
N LYS A 501 31.64 -17.07 5.25
CA LYS A 501 32.95 -17.47 5.79
C LYS A 501 33.92 -16.29 5.92
N ASP A 502 33.62 -15.15 5.32
CA ASP A 502 34.43 -13.94 5.50
C ASP A 502 34.50 -13.58 6.99
N ARG A 503 35.57 -12.89 7.38
CA ARG A 503 35.76 -12.48 8.77
C ARG A 503 35.48 -11.00 8.94
N TYR A 504 34.37 -10.70 9.59
CA TYR A 504 33.98 -9.33 9.94
C TYR A 504 33.68 -9.20 11.42
N ARG A 505 33.69 -7.97 11.92
CA ARG A 505 33.15 -7.71 13.26
C ARG A 505 31.64 -7.74 13.22
N VAL A 506 31.03 -7.88 14.39
CA VAL A 506 29.62 -8.24 14.54
C VAL A 506 28.87 -7.11 15.24
N ALA A 507 27.69 -6.78 14.73
CA ALA A 507 26.76 -5.85 15.36
C ALA A 507 26.01 -6.55 16.49
N CYS A 508 26.18 -6.07 17.71
CA CYS A 508 25.55 -6.63 18.89
C CYS A 508 24.59 -5.63 19.52
N ARG A 509 23.39 -6.06 19.93
CA ARG A 509 22.37 -5.21 20.56
C ARG A 509 21.94 -5.78 21.91
N VAL A 510 21.57 -4.92 22.86
CA VAL A 510 20.96 -5.35 24.13
C VAL A 510 19.46 -5.64 23.92
N PRO A 511 18.96 -6.85 24.25
CA PRO A 511 17.54 -7.16 24.17
C PRO A 511 16.68 -6.18 24.98
N GLY A 512 15.62 -5.64 24.36
CA GLY A 512 14.72 -4.67 24.97
C GLY A 512 15.25 -3.21 25.02
N GLN A 513 16.50 -2.97 24.67
CA GLN A 513 17.05 -1.61 24.45
C GLN A 513 17.36 -1.43 22.97
N ILE A 514 16.32 -1.11 22.19
CA ILE A 514 16.33 -1.21 20.73
C ILE A 514 17.39 -0.32 20.03
N TYR A 515 17.89 0.72 20.70
CA TYR A 515 18.90 1.63 20.15
C TYR A 515 20.30 1.44 20.75
N ASN A 516 20.48 0.49 21.67
CA ASN A 516 21.75 0.24 22.32
C ASN A 516 22.59 -0.80 21.57
N TRP A 517 23.45 -0.30 20.66
CA TRP A 517 24.32 -1.10 19.80
C TRP A 517 25.79 -1.01 20.21
N GLN A 518 26.52 -2.12 20.03
CA GLN A 518 27.96 -2.21 20.18
C GLN A 518 28.56 -3.11 19.08
N ILE A 519 29.82 -2.83 18.70
CA ILE A 519 30.58 -3.68 17.76
C ILE A 519 31.49 -4.63 18.53
N SER A 520 31.52 -5.90 18.12
CA SER A 520 32.39 -6.93 18.71
C SER A 520 33.87 -6.51 18.67
N SER A 521 34.69 -7.03 19.59
CA SER A 521 36.13 -6.73 19.56
C SER A 521 36.88 -7.52 18.49
N GLU A 522 36.43 -8.74 18.23
CA GLU A 522 37.07 -9.69 17.34
C GLU A 522 36.20 -9.90 16.10
N THR A 523 36.85 -10.21 14.98
CA THR A 523 36.17 -10.64 13.76
C THR A 523 35.80 -12.11 13.87
N SER A 524 34.63 -12.50 13.37
CA SER A 524 34.16 -13.89 13.27
C SER A 524 33.65 -14.19 11.88
N SER A 525 33.43 -15.48 11.57
CA SER A 525 32.53 -15.86 10.48
C SER A 525 31.08 -15.55 10.87
N TYR A 526 30.14 -15.61 9.93
CA TYR A 526 28.71 -15.48 10.27
C TYR A 526 28.23 -16.63 11.17
N PHE A 527 28.74 -17.85 10.94
CA PHE A 527 28.37 -19.04 11.73
C PHE A 527 28.80 -18.95 13.20
N ASP A 528 29.88 -18.21 13.48
CA ASP A 528 30.41 -18.02 14.84
C ASP A 528 30.02 -16.64 15.43
N ALA A 529 29.21 -15.83 14.73
CA ALA A 529 28.96 -14.44 15.09
C ALA A 529 28.22 -14.27 16.42
N VAL A 530 27.38 -15.23 16.80
CA VAL A 530 26.66 -15.23 18.09
C VAL A 530 27.64 -15.22 19.27
N GLU A 531 28.78 -15.92 19.17
CA GLU A 531 29.79 -16.01 20.23
C GLU A 531 30.63 -14.72 20.34
N ALA A 532 30.66 -13.89 19.30
CA ALA A 532 31.40 -12.63 19.29
C ALA A 532 30.75 -11.54 20.16
N CYS A 533 29.44 -11.66 20.44
CA CYS A 533 28.70 -10.74 21.27
C CYS A 533 28.77 -11.15 22.75
N ARG A 534 29.32 -10.25 23.60
CA ARG A 534 29.42 -10.50 25.03
C ARG A 534 28.12 -10.10 25.73
N ALA A 535 27.62 -10.97 26.61
CA ALA A 535 26.47 -10.66 27.45
C ALA A 535 26.63 -9.29 28.15
N PRO A 536 25.58 -8.44 28.18
CA PRO A 536 24.18 -8.72 27.83
C PRO A 536 23.82 -8.49 26.34
N TYR A 537 24.80 -8.28 25.46
CA TYR A 537 24.52 -8.07 24.03
C TYR A 537 24.38 -9.38 23.28
N GLU A 538 23.49 -9.38 22.27
CA GLU A 538 23.21 -10.50 21.38
C GLU A 538 23.45 -10.07 19.92
N PHE A 539 23.80 -11.01 19.04
CA PHE A 539 23.95 -10.75 17.61
C PHE A 539 22.58 -10.39 17.01
N ASP A 540 22.48 -9.27 16.30
CA ASP A 540 21.18 -8.74 15.89
C ASP A 540 21.25 -7.92 14.58
N VAL A 541 20.08 -7.56 14.06
CA VAL A 541 19.89 -6.75 12.84
C VAL A 541 18.99 -5.55 13.14
N PRO A 542 19.27 -4.35 12.59
CA PRO A 542 18.34 -3.24 12.70
C PRO A 542 17.00 -3.59 12.05
N HIS A 543 15.88 -3.35 12.75
CA HIS A 543 14.55 -3.66 12.23
C HIS A 543 13.83 -2.44 11.65
N THR A 544 14.31 -1.23 11.96
CA THR A 544 13.79 0.04 11.46
C THR A 544 14.92 0.94 10.94
N ALA A 545 14.56 1.93 10.12
CA ALA A 545 15.51 2.92 9.62
C ALA A 545 16.22 3.69 10.75
N LEU A 546 15.52 3.93 11.86
CA LEU A 546 16.07 4.62 13.02
C LEU A 546 17.06 3.74 13.78
N GLU A 547 16.75 2.45 14.01
CA GLU A 547 17.72 1.49 14.55
C GLU A 547 18.97 1.38 13.68
N ASN A 548 18.81 1.43 12.35
CA ASN A 548 19.92 1.40 11.41
C ASN A 548 20.84 2.62 11.60
N ALA A 549 20.26 3.81 11.81
CA ALA A 549 21.02 5.02 12.13
C ALA A 549 21.77 4.92 13.48
N HIS A 550 21.15 4.30 14.49
CA HIS A 550 21.82 4.03 15.77
C HIS A 550 22.99 3.05 15.65
N LEU A 551 22.87 2.00 14.82
CA LEU A 551 23.99 1.10 14.55
C LEU A 551 25.13 1.84 13.83
N ILE A 552 24.84 2.68 12.82
CA ILE A 552 25.86 3.50 12.15
C ILE A 552 26.60 4.40 13.16
N ALA A 553 25.86 5.02 14.08
CA ALA A 553 26.47 5.86 15.11
C ALA A 553 27.33 5.06 16.09
N ALA A 554 26.94 3.83 16.42
CA ALA A 554 27.76 2.93 17.23
C ALA A 554 29.06 2.54 16.51
N ILE A 555 29.00 2.26 15.19
CA ILE A 555 30.19 2.02 14.36
C ILE A 555 31.11 3.24 14.39
N GLY A 556 30.59 4.44 14.11
CA GLY A 556 31.39 5.67 14.07
C GLY A 556 32.00 6.08 15.42
N ARG A 557 31.45 5.61 16.54
CA ARG A 557 32.02 5.82 17.89
C ARG A 557 33.14 4.85 18.24
N ASP A 558 33.20 3.71 17.57
CA ASP A 558 34.25 2.72 17.81
C ASP A 558 35.54 3.15 17.11
N SER A 559 36.52 3.59 17.89
CA SER A 559 37.82 4.07 17.40
C SER A 559 38.65 3.01 16.68
N ARG A 560 38.25 1.73 16.77
CA ARG A 560 38.89 0.62 16.08
C ARG A 560 38.33 0.42 14.68
N THR A 561 37.35 1.22 14.24
CA THR A 561 36.73 1.08 12.92
C THR A 561 37.52 1.76 11.82
N THR A 562 37.53 1.12 10.65
CA THR A 562 38.17 1.66 9.45
C THR A 562 37.13 2.26 8.51
N PRO A 563 37.49 3.26 7.67
CA PRO A 563 36.52 3.94 6.80
C PRO A 563 35.73 3.03 5.83
N ASP A 564 36.31 1.90 5.41
CA ASP A 564 35.71 0.94 4.49
C ASP A 564 35.30 -0.38 5.17
N GLU A 565 34.99 -0.33 6.46
CA GLU A 565 34.66 -1.51 7.21
C GLU A 565 33.27 -2.07 6.86
N ALA A 566 33.20 -3.40 6.83
CA ALA A 566 31.96 -4.15 6.79
C ALA A 566 31.73 -4.84 8.13
N ILE A 567 30.50 -4.75 8.63
CA ILE A 567 30.06 -5.30 9.91
C ILE A 567 28.96 -6.32 9.65
N TYR A 568 29.09 -7.54 10.18
CA TYR A 568 28.01 -8.51 10.15
C TYR A 568 26.81 -7.99 10.92
N ILE A 569 25.66 -8.07 10.27
CA ILE A 569 24.33 -7.92 10.87
C ILE A 569 23.66 -9.29 10.84
N ASP A 570 22.76 -9.57 11.77
CA ASP A 570 22.11 -10.89 11.84
C ASP A 570 21.05 -11.06 10.75
N LEU A 571 21.50 -11.27 9.52
CA LEU A 571 20.65 -11.45 8.36
C LEU A 571 21.32 -12.35 7.32
N ASN A 572 20.62 -13.41 6.91
CA ASN A 572 21.11 -14.36 5.92
C ASN A 572 19.99 -14.96 5.06
N ALA A 573 20.35 -15.56 3.94
CA ALA A 573 19.47 -16.34 3.05
C ALA A 573 20.00 -17.78 2.87
N LEU A 574 20.53 -18.39 3.95
CA LEU A 574 21.17 -19.70 3.93
C LEU A 574 20.19 -20.82 3.55
N ASN A 575 19.01 -20.83 4.19
CA ASN A 575 18.02 -21.90 4.04
C ASN A 575 17.29 -21.86 2.70
N VAL A 576 16.80 -20.68 2.32
CA VAL A 576 16.02 -20.47 1.09
C VAL A 576 16.62 -19.29 0.33
N PRO A 577 17.01 -19.46 -0.95
CA PRO A 577 17.49 -18.36 -1.77
C PRO A 577 16.49 -17.22 -1.78
N GLU A 578 16.99 -15.99 -1.72
CA GLU A 578 16.19 -14.77 -1.78
C GLU A 578 15.21 -14.56 -0.60
N CYS A 579 15.23 -15.43 0.41
CA CYS A 579 14.47 -15.28 1.64
C CYS A 579 15.40 -14.93 2.80
N TRP A 580 15.53 -13.63 3.05
CA TRP A 580 16.42 -13.11 4.08
C TRP A 580 15.75 -13.16 5.46
N VAL A 581 16.41 -13.83 6.40
CA VAL A 581 15.92 -14.10 7.76
C VAL A 581 17.02 -13.77 8.78
N SER A 582 16.60 -13.39 9.99
CA SER A 582 17.49 -13.25 11.14
C SER A 582 17.65 -14.60 11.84
N GLY A 583 18.86 -14.85 12.36
CA GLY A 583 19.27 -16.08 12.99
C GLY A 583 19.75 -17.15 12.00
N LEU A 584 20.71 -17.97 12.43
CA LEU A 584 21.20 -19.13 11.67
C LEU A 584 20.08 -20.12 11.35
N ASP A 585 19.18 -20.35 12.31
CA ASP A 585 18.01 -21.23 12.18
C ASP A 585 16.74 -20.48 11.76
N GLY A 586 16.89 -19.28 11.18
CA GLY A 586 15.78 -18.46 10.70
C GLY A 586 14.91 -19.22 9.69
N THR A 587 13.60 -19.21 9.90
CA THR A 587 12.64 -19.88 9.01
C THR A 587 12.03 -18.88 8.04
N CYS A 588 12.02 -19.23 6.76
CA CYS A 588 11.42 -18.40 5.72
C CYS A 588 9.89 -18.35 5.90
N PRO A 589 9.28 -17.17 6.11
CA PRO A 589 7.86 -17.06 6.46
C PRO A 589 6.89 -17.46 5.34
N TYR A 590 7.40 -17.62 4.11
CA TYR A 590 6.58 -17.99 2.95
C TYR A 590 6.52 -19.48 2.69
N LEU A 591 7.38 -20.26 3.35
CA LEU A 591 7.28 -21.71 3.26
C LEU A 591 6.16 -22.20 4.16
N ALA A 592 5.37 -23.14 3.66
CA ALA A 592 4.42 -23.85 4.50
C ALA A 592 5.19 -24.56 5.61
N THR A 593 4.82 -24.29 6.86
CA THR A 593 5.22 -25.14 7.98
C THR A 593 4.52 -26.50 7.84
N ASP A 594 5.14 -27.59 8.28
CA ASP A 594 4.61 -28.96 8.17
C ASP A 594 3.15 -29.11 8.66
N ASP A 595 2.70 -28.24 9.57
CA ASP A 595 1.31 -28.21 10.06
C ASP A 595 0.31 -27.68 9.02
N ASN A 596 0.69 -26.68 8.22
CA ASN A 596 -0.16 -26.17 7.14
C ASN A 596 -0.29 -27.19 6.00
N ASP A 597 0.76 -27.97 5.74
CA ASP A 597 0.67 -29.10 4.81
C ASP A 597 -0.30 -30.16 5.33
N ARG A 598 -0.26 -30.53 6.61
CA ARG A 598 -1.26 -31.44 7.19
C ARG A 598 -2.68 -30.90 7.10
N VAL A 599 -2.93 -29.63 7.41
CA VAL A 599 -4.27 -29.03 7.33
C VAL A 599 -4.75 -28.96 5.88
N ARG A 600 -3.91 -28.56 4.93
CA ARG A 600 -4.29 -28.44 3.51
C ARG A 600 -4.48 -29.80 2.83
N ILE A 601 -3.64 -30.79 3.16
CA ILE A 601 -3.75 -32.17 2.67
C ILE A 601 -5.02 -32.85 3.22
N VAL A 602 -5.43 -32.53 4.46
CA VAL A 602 -6.55 -33.23 5.10
C VAL A 602 -7.89 -32.50 4.92
N VAL A 603 -7.94 -31.17 5.05
CA VAL A 603 -9.18 -30.38 5.12
C VAL A 603 -9.77 -30.07 3.75
N VAL A 604 -8.94 -29.73 2.75
CA VAL A 604 -9.46 -29.35 1.41
C VAL A 604 -10.17 -30.51 0.73
N PRO A 605 -9.63 -31.75 0.71
CA PRO A 605 -10.33 -32.89 0.11
C PRO A 605 -11.57 -33.32 0.92
N THR A 606 -11.54 -33.20 2.25
CA THR A 606 -12.70 -33.59 3.09
C THR A 606 -13.86 -32.62 2.95
N VAL A 607 -13.62 -31.31 2.91
CA VAL A 607 -14.67 -30.31 2.66
C VAL A 607 -15.28 -30.49 1.27
N ALA A 608 -14.44 -30.71 0.24
CA ALA A 608 -14.93 -31.00 -1.11
C ALA A 608 -15.79 -32.29 -1.14
N ALA A 609 -15.35 -33.35 -0.46
CA ALA A 609 -16.11 -34.60 -0.37
C ALA A 609 -17.46 -34.42 0.35
N VAL A 610 -17.52 -33.64 1.43
CA VAL A 610 -18.75 -33.34 2.16
C VAL A 610 -19.73 -32.53 1.30
N VAL A 611 -19.24 -31.51 0.58
CA VAL A 611 -20.08 -30.71 -0.33
C VAL A 611 -20.63 -31.58 -1.47
N ILE A 612 -19.80 -32.41 -2.10
CA ILE A 612 -20.23 -33.34 -3.15
C ILE A 612 -21.27 -34.32 -2.60
N PHE A 613 -21.06 -34.86 -1.40
CA PHE A 613 -21.99 -35.79 -0.76
C PHE A 613 -23.34 -35.13 -0.44
N LEU A 614 -23.33 -33.89 0.06
CA LEU A 614 -24.53 -33.10 0.30
C LEU A 614 -25.29 -32.84 -1.01
N LEU A 615 -24.60 -32.43 -2.08
CA LEU A 615 -25.20 -32.21 -3.39
C LEU A 615 -25.77 -33.52 -3.98
N ALA A 616 -25.08 -34.65 -3.81
CA ALA A 616 -25.55 -35.97 -4.22
C ALA A 616 -26.80 -36.40 -3.44
N ALA A 617 -26.83 -36.19 -2.12
CA ALA A 617 -28.00 -36.47 -1.31
C ALA A 617 -29.19 -35.58 -1.72
N LEU A 618 -28.96 -34.29 -1.93
CA LEU A 618 -29.99 -33.33 -2.34
C LEU A 618 -30.58 -33.69 -3.72
N THR A 619 -29.73 -34.05 -4.67
CA THR A 619 -30.18 -34.53 -6.00
C THR A 619 -30.95 -35.85 -5.91
N PHE A 620 -30.56 -36.76 -5.02
CA PHE A 620 -31.30 -37.99 -4.76
C PHE A 620 -32.68 -37.73 -4.14
N PHE A 621 -32.77 -36.83 -3.15
CA PHE A 621 -34.05 -36.43 -2.55
C PHE A 621 -34.96 -35.73 -3.55
N VAL A 622 -34.42 -34.86 -4.42
CA VAL A 622 -35.19 -34.21 -5.50
C VAL A 622 -35.71 -35.24 -6.49
N LYS A 623 -34.89 -36.22 -6.92
CA LYS A 623 -35.34 -37.32 -7.80
C LYS A 623 -36.41 -38.19 -7.14
N CYS A 624 -36.23 -38.55 -5.87
CA CYS A 624 -37.23 -39.31 -5.12
C CYS A 624 -38.55 -38.54 -4.96
N ALA A 625 -38.49 -37.22 -4.73
CA ALA A 625 -39.67 -36.36 -4.65
C ALA A 625 -40.37 -36.19 -6.01
N ALA A 626 -39.62 -36.04 -7.10
CA ALA A 626 -40.13 -35.95 -8.46
C ALA A 626 -40.81 -37.26 -8.89
N ASN A 627 -40.16 -38.41 -8.65
CA ASN A 627 -40.71 -39.73 -8.96
C ASN A 627 -41.95 -40.04 -8.11
N ARG A 628 -42.01 -39.57 -6.85
CA ARG A 628 -43.23 -39.66 -6.02
C ARG A 628 -44.38 -38.80 -6.57
N ARG A 629 -44.09 -37.62 -7.15
CA ARG A 629 -45.09 -36.78 -7.83
C ARG A 629 -45.58 -37.41 -9.14
N GLU A 630 -44.69 -37.98 -9.95
CA GLU A 630 -45.07 -38.70 -11.17
C GLU A 630 -45.91 -39.95 -10.88
N ASN A 631 -45.53 -40.77 -9.89
CA ASN A 631 -46.34 -41.93 -9.50
C ASN A 631 -47.74 -41.53 -8.99
N LYS A 632 -47.88 -40.38 -8.30
CA LYS A 632 -49.21 -39.84 -7.93
C LYS A 632 -50.00 -39.30 -9.12
N ARG A 633 -49.34 -38.73 -10.14
CA ARG A 633 -49.99 -38.20 -11.35
C ARG A 633 -50.37 -39.32 -12.34
N GLY A 634 -49.55 -40.36 -12.46
CA GLY A 634 -49.80 -41.57 -13.24
C GLY A 634 -50.95 -42.43 -12.69
N ARG A 635 -51.07 -42.56 -11.36
CA ARG A 635 -52.22 -43.24 -10.74
C ARG A 635 -53.55 -42.51 -10.94
N ARG A 636 -53.55 -41.18 -11.06
CA ARG A 636 -54.77 -40.40 -11.41
C ARG A 636 -55.20 -40.56 -12.87
N ARG A 637 -54.28 -40.83 -13.80
CA ARG A 637 -54.63 -41.12 -15.21
C ARG A 637 -55.13 -42.55 -15.44
N ARG A 638 -54.75 -43.52 -14.59
CA ARG A 638 -55.23 -44.92 -14.68
C ARG A 638 -56.66 -45.16 -14.16
N MET A 639 -57.34 -44.16 -13.60
CA MET A 639 -58.76 -44.26 -13.21
C MET A 639 -59.72 -43.51 -14.14
N VAL A 640 -59.26 -43.04 -15.30
CA VAL A 640 -60.12 -42.43 -16.32
C VAL A 640 -59.92 -43.16 -17.64
N GLY A 641 -60.88 -44.04 -17.98
CA GLY A 641 -61.01 -44.64 -19.31
C GLY A 641 -60.24 -45.94 -19.49
N GLY A 642 -60.84 -47.07 -19.09
CA GLY A 642 -60.28 -48.39 -19.35
C GLY A 642 -60.33 -48.75 -20.82
N TRP A 643 -59.19 -49.10 -21.41
CA TRP A 643 -59.03 -49.98 -22.56
C TRP A 643 -57.62 -50.60 -22.44
N GLU A 644 -57.55 -51.93 -22.34
CA GLU A 644 -56.30 -52.71 -22.45
C GLU A 644 -55.88 -52.76 -23.93
N TYR A 645 -54.60 -52.57 -24.20
CA TYR A 645 -54.02 -52.83 -25.51
C TYR A 645 -52.87 -53.84 -25.35
N GLU A 646 -53.17 -55.10 -25.67
CA GLU A 646 -52.19 -56.16 -25.89
C GLU A 646 -51.47 -55.92 -27.23
N GLY A 647 -50.15 -55.81 -27.18
CA GLY A 647 -49.28 -55.85 -28.36
C GLY A 647 -48.27 -56.97 -28.19
N VAL A 648 -48.48 -58.08 -28.90
CA VAL A 648 -47.57 -59.23 -28.96
C VAL A 648 -46.39 -58.90 -29.89
N PRO A 649 -45.14 -59.19 -29.51
CA PRO A 649 -43.95 -58.94 -30.33
C PRO A 649 -43.68 -60.11 -31.29
N SER A 650 -43.07 -59.82 -32.46
CA SER A 650 -42.43 -60.83 -33.31
C SER A 650 -41.13 -61.34 -32.69
#